data_AF-A0A6J7MR12-F1
#
_entry.id   AF-A0A6J7MR12-F1
#
_cell.length_a   1.000
_cell.length_b   1.000
_cell.length_c   1.000
_cell.angle_alpha   90.00
_cell.angle_beta   90.00
_cell.angle_gamma   90.00
#
_symmetry.space_group_name_H-M   'P 1'
#
loop_
_entity.id
_entity.type
_entity.pdbx_description
1 polymer ?
#
loop_
_entity_poly.entity_id
_entity_poly.type
_entity_poly.pdbx_seq_one_letter_code
_entity_poly.pdbx_strand_id
1 'polypeptide(L)'
;MLLGSEISAALNALAPLGIDLIGLNCATGPAEMSEHLRTLSKSSELGISCMPNAGLPILGPNGALYPLSPAELATSLAGFVEQYGVSLIGGCCGTTPEHLAAVATLLRGRKIANRNPESEAGASSLYQFVPFRQELTYMAIGERTNANGSRAFRDALISEDWQTCLEIARDQIRDGAHMLDLSVDYVGRDGVKDMAELASRLATSATLPIVLDSTEPAVIKAGLEHLGGRSVINSVNYEDGDGPESRFARIMPIVKEHGASVIGLTIDEEGQARTAEWKVRIARRLINDLNANWDIPTCDVMIDCLTFPIATGQEETRKDGIETINAIRTLKSEFPDVQTTLGVSNVSFGLNPASRIVLNSVFLSEAVKAGLDSAIVHPSKITPISRIAPEQLEVALDLIYDRRKFDGDICTYDPLQKFLELFEGVEVTNNRQSRAAELAALPLGERLSRRIIDGEKVGLEVDLQEALAAKIPPLGIINDYLLEGMKIVGELFGKGEMQLPFVLQSAEVMKNAVSILEPFMEKTDDAGRGTMLLATVKGDVHDIGKNLVDIILTNNGYTVVNIGIKQTINQIIEAAETNSVDVIGLSGLLVKSTVVMKENLLELDSRNLAQRWPVILGGAALTRTFVEQDLAMIFPGTVRYARDAFEGLKLMDTMMLIKRGDPNAKLPELKERRTRPAKIQQGDFEIDRERSDVAANNKVPVPPFWGSKVVKGISLADYAGSLDERALFVGQWGLKGARGEYDLMVENEGRPRLRSLMNEVHANGWLNAAVVYGYFPCVSDGNDLIVLHHEGVDSGKERVRFSFPRQSRDRRLCLSDFFRAKSTGDVDVVAFHIVTMGQSVSEATGKLFAEDRYREYLELHGLSVQLTEALAEHWHGRVREELGYQTEDDKTLAGILDQGYRGSRYSFGYPACPDLDQQLQLCELLDPARIGVELSEEFQLHPEQSTSAIIVHHPEAKYFNAT
;
A
#
# COMPACT_ATOMS: atom_id res chain seq x y z
N MET A 1 6.36 6.74 10.79
CA MET A 1 6.16 7.88 9.89
C MET A 1 4.70 8.20 9.71
N LEU A 2 4.35 9.48 9.78
CA LEU A 2 2.98 9.97 9.98
C LEU A 2 2.02 9.71 8.83
N LEU A 3 2.48 9.76 7.59
CA LEU A 3 1.63 9.57 6.41
C LEU A 3 1.42 8.09 6.07
N GLY A 4 1.79 7.16 6.97
CA GLY A 4 1.87 5.73 6.67
C GLY A 4 3.09 5.34 5.83
N SER A 5 4.02 6.29 5.59
CA SER A 5 5.17 6.14 4.70
C SER A 5 6.02 4.91 5.00
N GLU A 6 6.42 4.20 3.95
CA GLU A 6 7.44 3.16 4.04
C GLU A 6 8.84 3.73 4.27
N ILE A 7 9.71 2.99 4.97
CA ILE A 7 11.11 3.40 5.20
C ILE A 7 11.95 3.35 3.92
N SER A 8 11.57 2.51 2.95
CA SER A 8 12.05 2.49 1.55
C SER A 8 11.71 3.80 0.82
N ALA A 9 10.46 4.26 0.93
CA ALA A 9 10.00 5.48 0.27
C ALA A 9 10.78 6.73 0.73
N ALA A 10 11.00 6.85 2.04
CA ALA A 10 11.80 7.93 2.63
C ALA A 10 13.30 7.81 2.28
N LEU A 11 13.85 6.60 2.24
CA LEU A 11 15.23 6.38 1.80
C LEU A 11 15.43 6.81 0.34
N ASN A 12 14.54 6.39 -0.55
CA ASN A 12 14.59 6.71 -1.98
C ASN A 12 14.36 8.22 -2.26
N ALA A 13 13.49 8.88 -1.49
CA ALA A 13 13.27 10.32 -1.59
C ALA A 13 14.46 11.15 -1.09
N LEU A 14 15.10 10.75 0.01
CA LEU A 14 16.09 11.60 0.70
C LEU A 14 17.54 11.32 0.30
N ALA A 15 17.92 10.08 -0.01
CA ALA A 15 19.32 9.76 -0.31
C ALA A 15 19.92 10.51 -1.53
N PRO A 16 19.19 10.73 -2.64
CA PRO A 16 19.68 11.52 -3.77
C PRO A 16 19.98 12.99 -3.46
N LEU A 17 19.50 13.51 -2.32
CA LEU A 17 19.72 14.90 -1.89
C LEU A 17 21.08 15.14 -1.20
N GLY A 18 21.95 14.12 -1.15
CA GLY A 18 23.32 14.26 -0.66
C GLY A 18 23.49 14.33 0.86
N ILE A 19 22.55 13.74 1.62
CA ILE A 19 22.63 13.66 3.10
C ILE A 19 23.63 12.59 3.58
N ASP A 20 24.52 12.91 4.53
CA ASP A 20 25.48 11.94 5.07
C ASP A 20 24.83 10.79 5.88
N LEU A 21 23.70 11.09 6.52
CA LEU A 21 23.04 10.24 7.51
C LEU A 21 21.52 10.19 7.34
N ILE A 22 20.98 9.00 7.10
CA ILE A 22 19.55 8.72 7.24
C ILE A 22 19.28 7.99 8.56
N GLY A 23 18.09 8.14 9.12
CA GLY A 23 17.81 7.50 10.39
C GLY A 23 16.38 7.60 10.86
N LEU A 24 16.14 6.88 11.95
CA LEU A 24 14.91 6.90 12.72
C LEU A 24 15.13 7.72 13.98
N ASN A 25 14.06 8.27 14.52
CA ASN A 25 14.06 8.78 15.88
C ASN A 25 12.72 8.57 16.58
N CYS A 26 12.78 8.42 17.89
CA CYS A 26 11.66 8.49 18.80
C CYS A 26 10.48 7.57 18.46
N ALA A 27 9.32 7.87 19.07
CA ALA A 27 8.06 7.11 19.06
C ALA A 27 8.12 5.69 19.63
N THR A 28 9.24 5.00 19.43
CA THR A 28 9.42 3.57 19.57
C THR A 28 10.69 3.31 20.38
N GLY A 29 10.66 2.24 21.19
CA GLY A 29 11.85 1.72 21.83
C GLY A 29 12.76 1.01 20.82
N PRO A 30 13.86 0.38 21.30
CA PRO A 30 14.77 -0.36 20.42
C PRO A 30 14.07 -1.55 19.74
N ALA A 31 13.11 -2.19 20.44
CA ALA A 31 12.43 -3.39 19.96
C ALA A 31 11.59 -3.13 18.69
N GLU A 32 10.84 -2.03 18.62
CA GLU A 32 9.98 -1.73 17.46
C GLU A 32 10.79 -1.08 16.33
N MET A 33 11.85 -0.32 16.66
CA MET A 33 12.79 0.22 15.66
C MET A 33 13.60 -0.85 14.93
N SER A 34 13.84 -2.00 15.56
CA SER A 34 14.66 -3.12 15.04
C SER A 34 14.36 -3.47 13.58
N GLU A 35 13.10 -3.42 13.14
CA GLU A 35 12.73 -3.67 11.74
C GLU A 35 13.19 -2.58 10.77
N HIS A 36 12.92 -1.32 11.10
CA HIS A 36 13.19 -0.21 10.22
C HIS A 36 14.70 0.01 10.07
N LEU A 37 15.47 -0.25 11.14
CA LEU A 37 16.93 -0.32 11.10
C LEU A 37 17.46 -1.49 10.27
N ARG A 38 16.81 -2.67 10.33
CA ARG A 38 17.14 -3.82 9.49
C ARG A 38 16.97 -3.50 8.01
N THR A 39 15.96 -2.70 7.66
CA THR A 39 15.73 -2.26 6.27
C THR A 39 16.77 -1.21 5.85
N LEU A 40 17.01 -0.17 6.65
CA LEU A 40 18.08 0.81 6.37
C LEU A 40 19.47 0.14 6.31
N SER A 41 19.74 -0.85 7.17
CA SER A 41 20.98 -1.65 7.17
C SER A 41 21.17 -2.49 5.91
N LYS A 42 20.09 -2.85 5.22
CA LYS A 42 20.13 -3.61 3.97
C LYS A 42 20.23 -2.71 2.74
N SER A 43 19.61 -1.53 2.74
CA SER A 43 19.41 -0.77 1.49
C SER A 43 20.05 0.61 1.44
N SER A 44 20.51 1.18 2.56
CA SER A 44 21.11 2.53 2.57
C SER A 44 22.63 2.50 2.50
N GLU A 45 23.22 3.13 1.50
CA GLU A 45 24.67 3.39 1.43
C GLU A 45 25.14 4.42 2.47
N LEU A 46 24.24 5.31 2.88
CA LEU A 46 24.48 6.35 3.87
C LEU A 46 24.77 5.74 5.25
N GLY A 47 25.44 6.50 6.12
CA GLY A 47 25.52 6.12 7.53
C GLY A 47 24.12 6.14 8.15
N ILE A 48 23.85 5.25 9.10
CA ILE A 48 22.52 5.19 9.72
C ILE A 48 22.58 5.83 11.11
N SER A 49 21.51 6.50 11.53
CA SER A 49 21.19 6.68 12.95
C SER A 49 19.90 5.97 13.33
N CYS A 50 19.92 5.11 14.34
CA CYS A 50 18.72 4.87 15.15
C CYS A 50 18.63 6.04 16.13
N MET A 51 17.47 6.37 16.69
CA MET A 51 17.44 7.31 17.79
C MET A 51 16.26 7.00 18.72
N PRO A 52 16.28 5.89 19.47
CA PRO A 52 15.08 5.26 20.01
C PRO A 52 14.47 6.05 21.19
N ASN A 53 13.53 5.41 21.88
CA ASN A 53 13.09 5.73 23.23
C ASN A 53 13.66 4.71 24.24
N ALA A 54 13.61 4.98 25.55
CA ALA A 54 14.03 4.00 26.56
C ALA A 54 12.90 2.96 26.81
N GLY A 55 12.72 2.10 25.80
CA GLY A 55 11.52 1.27 25.64
C GLY A 55 10.39 2.09 25.02
N LEU A 56 9.21 1.50 24.89
CA LEU A 56 8.03 2.28 24.55
C LEU A 56 7.73 3.30 25.67
N PRO A 57 7.19 4.48 25.32
CA PRO A 57 6.68 5.42 26.31
C PRO A 57 5.61 4.74 27.19
N ILE A 58 5.57 4.96 28.51
CA ILE A 58 4.46 4.54 29.39
C ILE A 58 3.86 5.73 30.16
N LEU A 59 2.56 5.99 29.99
CA LEU A 59 1.80 7.06 30.66
C LEU A 59 1.43 6.70 32.16
N GLY A 60 2.32 6.24 33.08
CA GLY A 60 2.03 6.06 34.56
C GLY A 60 3.23 6.09 35.58
N PRO A 61 3.33 6.91 36.70
CA PRO A 61 2.56 8.12 37.17
C PRO A 61 3.01 9.67 37.14
N ASN A 62 4.24 10.20 36.90
CA ASN A 62 4.66 11.67 36.75
C ASN A 62 5.35 12.01 35.38
N GLY A 63 4.64 12.22 34.27
CA GLY A 63 5.30 12.47 32.97
C GLY A 63 5.74 11.26 32.15
N ALA A 64 7.02 11.02 31.87
CA ALA A 64 7.43 9.96 30.96
C ALA A 64 8.20 8.81 31.63
N LEU A 65 7.50 7.72 31.97
CA LEU A 65 8.18 6.48 32.30
C LEU A 65 8.55 5.82 30.99
N TYR A 66 9.81 6.00 30.65
CA TYR A 66 10.47 5.09 29.74
C TYR A 66 11.03 3.96 30.61
N PRO A 67 10.45 2.74 30.55
CA PRO A 67 10.66 1.71 31.55
C PRO A 67 11.99 0.96 31.39
N LEU A 68 12.60 1.02 30.19
CA LEU A 68 13.83 0.30 29.87
C LEU A 68 15.00 0.87 30.67
N SER A 69 15.67 0.03 31.46
CA SER A 69 16.78 0.48 32.29
C SER A 69 18.04 0.85 31.50
N PRO A 70 19.01 1.58 32.09
CA PRO A 70 20.34 1.78 31.51
C PRO A 70 21.03 0.52 30.99
N ALA A 71 20.80 -0.63 31.63
CA ALA A 71 21.43 -1.91 31.26
C ALA A 71 20.68 -2.63 30.12
N GLU A 72 19.36 -2.62 30.12
CA GLU A 72 18.54 -3.19 29.03
C GLU A 72 18.63 -2.31 27.79
N LEU A 73 18.72 -1.00 27.97
CA LEU A 73 19.12 -0.09 26.92
C LEU A 73 20.53 -0.48 26.45
N ALA A 74 21.57 -0.44 27.28
CA ALA A 74 22.92 -0.80 26.83
C ALA A 74 23.02 -2.17 26.15
N THR A 75 22.18 -3.14 26.54
CA THR A 75 22.14 -4.47 25.90
C THR A 75 21.40 -4.45 24.57
N SER A 76 20.23 -3.79 24.48
CA SER A 76 19.55 -3.52 23.21
C SER A 76 20.49 -2.77 22.26
N LEU A 77 21.23 -1.84 22.85
CA LEU A 77 22.24 -0.99 22.24
C LEU A 77 23.64 -1.62 22.15
N ALA A 78 23.75 -2.92 22.39
CA ALA A 78 24.86 -3.74 21.90
C ALA A 78 24.34 -4.87 21.00
N GLY A 79 23.02 -5.06 20.94
CA GLY A 79 22.34 -5.96 20.02
C GLY A 79 22.55 -5.48 18.59
N PHE A 80 22.20 -4.24 18.28
CA PHE A 80 22.50 -3.66 16.97
C PHE A 80 24.00 -3.32 16.82
N VAL A 81 24.75 -3.11 17.93
CA VAL A 81 26.21 -3.33 18.18
C VAL A 81 26.82 -4.55 17.48
N GLU A 82 25.96 -5.50 17.13
CA GLU A 82 26.30 -6.65 16.32
C GLU A 82 25.23 -6.97 15.25
N GLN A 83 24.17 -6.14 15.06
CA GLN A 83 23.03 -6.42 14.14
C GLN A 83 22.56 -5.37 13.08
N TYR A 84 22.59 -4.02 13.22
CA TYR A 84 22.18 -3.08 12.12
C TYR A 84 23.18 -2.03 11.55
N GLY A 85 24.45 -1.99 11.97
CA GLY A 85 25.55 -1.30 11.27
C GLY A 85 25.46 0.21 11.32
N VAL A 86 24.77 0.67 12.36
CA VAL A 86 24.28 2.02 12.58
C VAL A 86 25.41 2.83 13.23
N SER A 87 25.61 4.10 12.83
CA SER A 87 26.90 4.83 12.95
C SER A 87 27.05 5.96 14.01
N LEU A 88 26.05 6.83 14.25
CA LEU A 88 26.09 8.01 15.16
C LEU A 88 25.38 7.83 16.54
N ILE A 89 25.93 7.05 17.48
CA ILE A 89 25.18 6.58 18.69
C ILE A 89 24.46 7.73 19.46
N GLY A 90 23.11 7.73 19.47
CA GLY A 90 22.26 8.88 19.91
C GLY A 90 20.75 8.58 19.78
N GLY A 91 19.83 9.49 20.11
CA GLY A 91 18.48 9.05 20.53
C GLY A 91 17.47 10.13 20.92
N CYS A 92 16.23 9.72 21.22
CA CYS A 92 15.13 10.61 21.55
C CYS A 92 14.47 10.39 22.93
N CYS A 93 13.24 9.89 23.17
CA CYS A 93 12.65 10.06 24.51
C CYS A 93 12.99 9.02 25.61
N GLY A 94 13.63 9.46 26.71
CA GLY A 94 13.77 8.68 27.94
C GLY A 94 15.16 8.38 28.53
N THR A 95 16.30 8.57 27.84
CA THR A 95 17.62 8.35 28.47
C THR A 95 17.93 9.40 29.51
N THR A 96 18.88 9.07 30.35
CA THR A 96 19.53 9.96 31.31
C THR A 96 21.03 9.82 31.14
N PRO A 97 21.87 10.72 31.68
CA PRO A 97 23.31 10.53 31.71
C PRO A 97 23.79 9.17 32.28
N GLU A 98 22.94 8.43 33.00
CA GLU A 98 23.22 7.08 33.50
C GLU A 98 23.08 6.00 32.41
N HIS A 99 22.11 6.17 31.50
CA HIS A 99 22.01 5.38 30.28
C HIS A 99 23.25 5.64 29.40
N LEU A 100 23.58 6.92 29.18
CA LEU A 100 24.79 7.35 28.44
C LEU A 100 26.08 6.85 29.10
N ALA A 101 26.11 6.73 30.41
CA ALA A 101 27.23 6.09 31.10
C ALA A 101 27.29 4.58 30.84
N ALA A 102 26.17 3.85 30.88
CA ALA A 102 26.13 2.40 30.66
C ALA A 102 26.53 2.02 29.23
N VAL A 103 25.95 2.71 28.24
CA VAL A 103 26.19 2.45 26.82
C VAL A 103 27.60 2.90 26.41
N ALA A 104 28.02 4.11 26.78
CA ALA A 104 29.41 4.53 26.54
C ALA A 104 30.44 3.69 27.32
N THR A 105 30.04 2.95 28.37
CA THR A 105 30.92 1.96 29.02
C THR A 105 31.02 0.66 28.21
N LEU A 106 29.91 0.19 27.64
CA LEU A 106 29.86 -1.06 26.88
C LEU A 106 30.45 -0.95 25.46
N LEU A 107 30.39 0.24 24.85
CA LEU A 107 30.69 0.44 23.43
C LEU A 107 31.97 1.22 23.12
N ARG A 108 32.53 1.97 24.08
CA ARG A 108 33.70 2.83 23.86
C ARG A 108 34.89 2.04 23.34
N GLY A 109 35.34 2.41 22.13
CA GLY A 109 36.47 1.76 21.45
C GLY A 109 36.09 0.56 20.58
N ARG A 110 34.81 0.18 20.48
CA ARG A 110 34.33 -0.63 19.34
C ARG A 110 34.55 0.16 18.04
N LYS A 111 34.80 -0.56 16.95
CA LYS A 111 34.79 0.00 15.59
C LYS A 111 33.36 -0.07 15.03
N ILE A 112 32.99 0.92 14.23
CA ILE A 112 31.81 0.81 13.36
C ILE A 112 32.04 -0.38 12.42
N ALA A 113 31.07 -1.27 12.28
CA ALA A 113 31.18 -2.39 11.37
C ALA A 113 30.76 -2.02 9.95
N ASN A 114 31.42 -2.63 8.97
CA ASN A 114 31.13 -2.41 7.56
C ASN A 114 29.81 -3.11 7.17
N ARG A 115 28.89 -2.33 6.59
CA ARG A 115 27.72 -2.86 5.88
C ARG A 115 28.02 -2.99 4.39
N ASN A 116 27.38 -3.95 3.75
CA ASN A 116 27.30 -4.06 2.30
C ASN A 116 25.81 -3.93 1.92
N PRO A 117 25.30 -2.71 1.71
CA PRO A 117 23.91 -2.51 1.33
C PRO A 117 23.67 -2.83 -0.15
N GLU A 118 22.45 -3.23 -0.47
CA GLU A 118 21.91 -3.45 -1.81
C GLU A 118 20.83 -2.38 -2.04
N SER A 119 21.21 -1.29 -2.73
CA SER A 119 20.30 -0.19 -3.10
C SER A 119 19.50 -0.56 -4.34
N GLU A 120 18.21 -0.20 -4.38
CA GLU A 120 17.31 -0.50 -5.49
C GLU A 120 16.84 0.78 -6.17
N ALA A 121 17.00 0.86 -7.50
CA ALA A 121 16.62 2.03 -8.28
C ALA A 121 15.10 2.07 -8.50
N GLY A 122 14.51 3.23 -8.20
CA GLY A 122 13.07 3.43 -8.22
C GLY A 122 12.67 4.86 -7.89
N ALA A 123 11.35 5.06 -7.85
CA ALA A 123 10.68 6.30 -7.49
C ALA A 123 9.84 6.11 -6.22
N SER A 124 9.42 7.20 -5.58
CA SER A 124 8.57 7.14 -4.39
C SER A 124 7.49 8.21 -4.37
N SER A 125 6.37 7.89 -3.71
CA SER A 125 5.41 8.89 -3.26
C SER A 125 5.68 9.23 -1.78
N LEU A 126 4.82 10.05 -1.16
CA LEU A 126 4.81 10.21 0.30
C LEU A 126 4.43 8.91 1.05
N TYR A 127 3.98 7.87 0.34
CA TYR A 127 3.42 6.64 0.91
C TYR A 127 4.33 5.42 0.69
N GLN A 128 4.72 5.13 -0.55
CA GLN A 128 5.37 3.87 -0.92
C GLN A 128 6.51 4.07 -1.94
N PHE A 129 7.40 3.09 -1.98
CA PHE A 129 8.46 2.96 -2.98
C PHE A 129 8.01 2.06 -4.14
N VAL A 130 8.41 2.40 -5.37
CA VAL A 130 8.18 1.60 -6.57
C VAL A 130 9.52 1.41 -7.31
N PRO A 131 10.07 0.19 -7.36
CA PRO A 131 11.29 -0.08 -8.11
C PRO A 131 11.01 -0.02 -9.62
N PHE A 132 11.98 0.48 -10.39
CA PHE A 132 11.84 0.61 -11.84
C PHE A 132 11.80 -0.73 -12.58
N ARG A 133 12.24 -1.82 -11.92
CA ARG A 133 12.21 -3.19 -12.41
C ARG A 133 11.18 -3.99 -11.62
N GLN A 134 10.40 -4.79 -12.32
CA GLN A 134 9.33 -5.60 -11.74
C GLN A 134 9.61 -7.07 -12.10
N GLU A 135 9.56 -7.99 -11.13
CA GLU A 135 10.04 -9.37 -11.37
C GLU A 135 9.19 -10.18 -12.37
N LEU A 136 7.91 -9.86 -12.50
CA LEU A 136 6.91 -10.66 -13.25
C LEU A 136 6.23 -9.90 -14.41
N THR A 137 6.59 -8.64 -14.64
CA THR A 137 5.91 -7.72 -15.58
C THR A 137 6.84 -6.55 -15.93
N TYR A 138 6.37 -5.64 -16.78
CA TYR A 138 6.91 -4.28 -16.91
C TYR A 138 6.25 -3.34 -15.88
N MET A 139 6.92 -2.25 -15.54
CA MET A 139 6.35 -1.15 -14.74
C MET A 139 5.37 -0.34 -15.61
N ALA A 140 4.07 -0.49 -15.36
CA ALA A 140 3.03 0.26 -16.07
C ALA A 140 2.89 1.68 -15.52
N ILE A 141 3.05 2.69 -16.37
CA ILE A 141 2.85 4.11 -16.09
C ILE A 141 1.51 4.53 -16.74
N GLY A 142 0.61 5.17 -15.99
CA GLY A 142 -0.74 5.51 -16.47
C GLY A 142 -0.80 6.72 -17.41
N GLU A 143 -1.18 6.50 -18.68
CA GLU A 143 -1.23 7.51 -19.76
C GLU A 143 -2.39 8.54 -19.72
N ARG A 144 -3.44 8.34 -18.91
CA ARG A 144 -4.70 9.11 -19.01
C ARG A 144 -4.67 10.47 -18.31
N THR A 145 -3.66 10.75 -17.49
CA THR A 145 -3.50 12.01 -16.74
C THR A 145 -2.74 13.08 -17.55
N ASN A 146 -3.01 13.08 -18.88
CA ASN A 146 -2.25 13.80 -19.90
C ASN A 146 -3.20 14.63 -20.80
N ALA A 147 -3.02 15.95 -20.86
CA ALA A 147 -3.90 16.88 -21.59
C ALA A 147 -3.93 16.67 -23.12
N ASN A 148 -2.90 16.06 -23.70
CA ASN A 148 -2.86 15.77 -25.13
C ASN A 148 -3.39 14.37 -25.43
N GLY A 149 -2.93 13.35 -24.68
CA GLY A 149 -3.33 11.95 -24.85
C GLY A 149 -4.79 11.65 -24.45
N SER A 150 -5.33 12.34 -23.43
CA SER A 150 -6.62 11.99 -22.81
C SER A 150 -7.66 13.09 -22.97
N ARG A 151 -8.69 12.83 -23.79
CA ARG A 151 -9.80 13.77 -23.99
C ARG A 151 -10.53 14.11 -22.69
N ALA A 152 -10.85 13.12 -21.86
CA ALA A 152 -11.59 13.36 -20.62
C ALA A 152 -10.78 14.24 -19.65
N PHE A 153 -9.47 14.01 -19.55
CA PHE A 153 -8.58 14.80 -18.70
C PHE A 153 -8.40 16.22 -19.24
N ARG A 154 -8.25 16.39 -20.55
CA ARG A 154 -8.20 17.72 -21.17
C ARG A 154 -9.49 18.51 -20.99
N ASP A 155 -10.63 17.90 -21.33
CA ASP A 155 -11.92 18.58 -21.29
C ASP A 155 -12.22 19.02 -19.83
N ALA A 156 -11.79 18.24 -18.83
CA ALA A 156 -11.78 18.59 -17.41
C ALA A 156 -10.78 19.72 -17.04
N LEU A 157 -9.50 19.59 -17.43
CA LEU A 157 -8.45 20.58 -17.19
C LEU A 157 -8.83 21.96 -17.75
N ILE A 158 -9.42 22.01 -18.95
CA ILE A 158 -9.93 23.24 -19.57
C ILE A 158 -11.01 23.90 -18.70
N SER A 159 -11.89 23.10 -18.07
CA SER A 159 -12.91 23.59 -17.13
C SER A 159 -12.42 23.85 -15.70
N GLU A 160 -11.11 23.68 -15.42
CA GLU A 160 -10.51 23.71 -14.07
C GLU A 160 -11.16 22.70 -13.11
N ASP A 161 -11.59 21.57 -13.66
CA ASP A 161 -12.20 20.46 -12.95
C ASP A 161 -11.11 19.54 -12.36
N TRP A 162 -10.59 20.00 -11.23
CA TRP A 162 -9.46 19.35 -10.56
C TRP A 162 -9.78 17.96 -10.00
N GLN A 163 -11.03 17.67 -9.58
CA GLN A 163 -11.32 16.31 -9.09
C GLN A 163 -11.60 15.33 -10.24
N THR A 164 -12.12 15.75 -11.39
CA THR A 164 -12.14 14.88 -12.59
C THR A 164 -10.72 14.48 -13.00
N CYS A 165 -9.77 15.40 -12.89
CA CYS A 165 -8.35 15.10 -13.08
C CYS A 165 -7.83 14.08 -12.05
N LEU A 166 -8.14 14.25 -10.75
CA LEU A 166 -7.77 13.29 -9.69
C LEU A 166 -8.46 11.93 -9.79
N GLU A 167 -9.61 11.85 -10.44
CA GLU A 167 -10.39 10.61 -10.56
C GLU A 167 -9.95 9.79 -11.75
N ILE A 168 -9.59 10.45 -12.85
CA ILE A 168 -8.81 9.84 -13.92
C ILE A 168 -7.44 9.35 -13.40
N ALA A 169 -6.84 10.02 -12.41
CA ALA A 169 -5.67 9.49 -11.72
C ALA A 169 -6.02 8.22 -10.90
N ARG A 170 -7.04 8.27 -10.03
CA ARG A 170 -7.48 7.13 -9.19
C ARG A 170 -7.95 5.91 -9.98
N ASP A 171 -8.62 6.11 -11.12
CA ASP A 171 -8.97 5.05 -12.08
C ASP A 171 -7.74 4.25 -12.50
N GLN A 172 -6.63 4.92 -12.79
CA GLN A 172 -5.42 4.24 -13.24
C GLN A 172 -4.75 3.45 -12.13
N ILE A 173 -4.85 3.91 -10.88
CA ILE A 173 -4.45 3.12 -9.70
C ILE A 173 -5.34 1.85 -9.61
N ARG A 174 -6.66 1.98 -9.80
CA ARG A 174 -7.61 0.84 -9.81
C ARG A 174 -7.37 -0.13 -10.99
N ASP A 175 -6.99 0.38 -12.15
CA ASP A 175 -6.69 -0.39 -13.37
C ASP A 175 -5.33 -1.13 -13.31
N GLY A 176 -4.47 -0.85 -12.33
CA GLY A 176 -3.17 -1.52 -12.14
C GLY A 176 -1.94 -0.76 -12.66
N ALA A 177 -1.96 0.57 -12.66
CA ALA A 177 -0.76 1.38 -12.83
C ALA A 177 0.16 1.31 -11.59
N HIS A 178 1.46 1.49 -11.80
CA HIS A 178 2.51 1.52 -10.77
C HIS A 178 3.01 2.96 -10.54
N MET A 179 2.93 3.80 -11.58
CA MET A 179 3.17 5.25 -11.57
C MET A 179 2.11 5.96 -12.43
N LEU A 180 2.01 7.28 -12.33
CA LEU A 180 1.09 8.09 -13.14
C LEU A 180 1.85 9.12 -13.98
N ASP A 181 1.57 9.19 -15.29
CA ASP A 181 2.08 10.25 -16.18
C ASP A 181 1.19 11.49 -16.04
N LEU A 182 1.76 12.62 -15.61
CA LEU A 182 1.05 13.87 -15.36
C LEU A 182 1.49 14.93 -16.37
N SER A 183 0.65 15.21 -17.37
CA SER A 183 0.88 16.29 -18.34
C SER A 183 -0.25 17.30 -18.36
N VAL A 184 0.10 18.56 -18.13
CA VAL A 184 -0.82 19.71 -18.18
C VAL A 184 -0.60 20.57 -19.43
N ASP A 185 0.41 20.27 -20.25
CA ASP A 185 0.87 21.11 -21.35
C ASP A 185 -0.20 21.23 -22.44
N TYR A 186 -0.96 22.33 -22.40
CA TYR A 186 -2.04 22.61 -23.35
C TYR A 186 -2.03 24.05 -23.83
N VAL A 187 -2.18 24.22 -25.16
CA VAL A 187 -2.03 25.51 -25.84
C VAL A 187 -3.05 26.54 -25.32
N GLY A 188 -2.55 27.64 -24.77
CA GLY A 188 -3.36 28.74 -24.24
C GLY A 188 -3.73 28.64 -22.76
N ARG A 189 -3.19 27.65 -22.02
CA ARG A 189 -3.24 27.58 -20.55
C ARG A 189 -1.90 27.95 -19.91
N ASP A 190 -1.91 28.16 -18.60
CA ASP A 190 -0.72 28.39 -17.78
C ASP A 190 -0.29 27.07 -17.15
N GLY A 191 0.65 26.37 -17.80
CA GLY A 191 1.14 25.07 -17.35
C GLY A 191 1.84 25.13 -15.98
N VAL A 192 2.40 26.28 -15.58
CA VAL A 192 3.06 26.43 -14.27
C VAL A 192 2.01 26.45 -13.17
N LYS A 193 0.94 27.23 -13.34
CA LYS A 193 -0.23 27.23 -12.45
C LYS A 193 -0.86 25.84 -12.39
N ASP A 194 -1.14 25.24 -13.55
CA ASP A 194 -1.89 23.99 -13.64
C ASP A 194 -1.10 22.79 -13.08
N MET A 195 0.22 22.76 -13.28
CA MET A 195 1.08 21.73 -12.71
C MET A 195 1.20 21.89 -11.19
N ALA A 196 1.38 23.11 -10.68
CA ALA A 196 1.42 23.34 -9.23
C ALA A 196 0.13 22.85 -8.55
N GLU A 197 -1.02 23.23 -9.12
CA GLU A 197 -2.35 22.87 -8.63
C GLU A 197 -2.59 21.35 -8.67
N LEU A 198 -2.19 20.65 -9.74
CA LEU A 198 -2.38 19.20 -9.85
C LEU A 198 -1.35 18.39 -9.06
N ALA A 199 -0.07 18.77 -9.07
CA ALA A 199 0.99 18.10 -8.34
C ALA A 199 0.75 18.19 -6.81
N SER A 200 0.40 19.38 -6.30
CA SER A 200 0.06 19.57 -4.88
C SER A 200 -1.13 18.71 -4.44
N ARG A 201 -2.14 18.56 -5.30
CA ARG A 201 -3.29 17.68 -5.05
C ARG A 201 -2.93 16.20 -5.14
N LEU A 202 -2.10 15.80 -6.10
CA LEU A 202 -1.72 14.40 -6.31
C LEU A 202 -0.76 13.89 -5.22
N ALA A 203 0.13 14.75 -4.70
CA ALA A 203 1.07 14.43 -3.62
C ALA A 203 0.42 13.70 -2.42
N THR A 204 -0.81 14.07 -2.06
CA THR A 204 -1.56 13.49 -0.93
C THR A 204 -2.77 12.65 -1.34
N SER A 205 -3.15 12.62 -2.62
CA SER A 205 -4.36 11.91 -3.07
C SER A 205 -4.13 10.76 -4.06
N ALA A 206 -2.88 10.60 -4.54
CA ALA A 206 -2.39 9.41 -5.21
C ALA A 206 -1.37 8.69 -4.31
N THR A 207 -1.45 7.37 -4.22
CA THR A 207 -0.46 6.54 -3.52
C THR A 207 0.74 6.20 -4.42
N LEU A 208 0.57 6.26 -5.75
CA LEU A 208 1.63 5.98 -6.72
C LEU A 208 2.60 7.18 -6.86
N PRO A 209 3.88 6.95 -7.19
CA PRO A 209 4.78 8.01 -7.61
C PRO A 209 4.34 8.65 -8.94
N ILE A 210 4.75 9.90 -9.16
CA ILE A 210 4.38 10.69 -10.34
C ILE A 210 5.56 10.77 -11.31
N VAL A 211 5.27 10.58 -12.59
CA VAL A 211 6.09 11.00 -13.73
C VAL A 211 5.56 12.37 -14.16
N LEU A 212 6.39 13.40 -14.09
CA LEU A 212 6.03 14.76 -14.51
C LEU A 212 6.30 14.90 -16.01
N ASP A 213 5.25 14.99 -16.85
CA ASP A 213 5.35 15.13 -18.31
C ASP A 213 5.16 16.58 -18.77
N SER A 214 6.29 17.24 -19.03
CA SER A 214 6.37 18.55 -19.69
C SER A 214 7.77 18.76 -20.26
N THR A 215 7.90 19.61 -21.28
CA THR A 215 9.24 20.05 -21.76
C THR A 215 9.65 21.43 -21.22
N GLU A 216 8.78 22.11 -20.45
CA GLU A 216 9.05 23.45 -19.95
C GLU A 216 9.71 23.43 -18.56
N PRO A 217 10.93 23.99 -18.38
CA PRO A 217 11.66 23.91 -17.11
C PRO A 217 10.90 24.50 -15.91
N ALA A 218 10.07 25.52 -16.13
CA ALA A 218 9.26 26.15 -15.09
C ALA A 218 8.08 25.27 -14.63
N VAL A 219 7.51 24.47 -15.55
CA VAL A 219 6.41 23.53 -15.26
C VAL A 219 6.96 22.35 -14.45
N ILE A 220 8.10 21.80 -14.87
CA ILE A 220 8.81 20.74 -14.14
C ILE A 220 9.15 21.18 -12.71
N LYS A 221 9.70 22.40 -12.53
CA LYS A 221 10.03 22.92 -11.18
C LYS A 221 8.81 23.03 -10.29
N ALA A 222 7.71 23.59 -10.80
CA ALA A 222 6.46 23.71 -10.05
C ALA A 222 5.88 22.34 -9.64
N GLY A 223 6.01 21.31 -10.47
CA GLY A 223 5.65 19.94 -10.10
C GLY A 223 6.51 19.39 -8.95
N LEU A 224 7.84 19.53 -9.06
CA LEU A 224 8.79 19.03 -8.06
C LEU A 224 8.77 19.77 -6.72
N GLU A 225 8.47 21.07 -6.71
CA GLU A 225 8.28 21.86 -5.48
C GLU A 225 7.04 21.44 -4.67
N HIS A 226 6.12 20.67 -5.27
CA HIS A 226 4.89 20.21 -4.64
C HIS A 226 4.83 18.68 -4.37
N LEU A 227 5.78 17.89 -4.86
CA LEU A 227 5.81 16.43 -4.67
C LEU A 227 6.87 16.03 -3.63
N GLY A 228 6.42 15.50 -2.48
CA GLY A 228 7.29 15.10 -1.36
C GLY A 228 7.93 13.70 -1.46
N GLY A 229 7.91 13.08 -2.65
CA GLY A 229 8.54 11.79 -2.92
C GLY A 229 9.38 11.87 -4.20
N ARG A 230 10.20 10.86 -4.48
CA ARG A 230 11.10 10.88 -5.64
C ARG A 230 10.31 10.74 -6.94
N SER A 231 10.23 11.82 -7.71
CA SER A 231 9.56 11.85 -9.01
C SER A 231 10.50 11.46 -10.16
N VAL A 232 9.91 11.12 -11.31
CA VAL A 232 10.63 10.99 -12.58
C VAL A 232 10.26 12.17 -13.48
N ILE A 233 11.23 12.81 -14.15
CA ILE A 233 10.97 13.82 -15.17
C ILE A 233 10.83 13.17 -16.54
N ASN A 234 9.69 13.41 -17.19
CA ASN A 234 9.43 13.18 -18.60
C ASN A 234 9.39 14.57 -19.28
N SER A 235 10.38 15.02 -20.03
CA SER A 235 11.64 14.34 -20.39
C SER A 235 12.71 15.36 -20.76
N VAL A 236 13.95 14.88 -20.96
CA VAL A 236 15.06 15.68 -21.51
C VAL A 236 15.49 15.13 -22.88
N ASN A 237 16.01 16.01 -23.74
CA ASN A 237 16.53 15.66 -25.07
C ASN A 237 17.39 16.82 -25.62
N TYR A 238 18.01 16.65 -26.80
CA TYR A 238 18.84 17.68 -27.44
C TYR A 238 18.17 18.34 -28.66
N GLU A 239 16.85 18.48 -28.69
CA GLU A 239 16.12 19.14 -29.81
C GLU A 239 16.58 20.60 -30.02
N ASP A 240 16.91 21.32 -28.93
CA ASP A 240 17.53 22.65 -28.96
C ASP A 240 19.06 22.61 -28.72
N GLY A 241 19.68 21.43 -28.81
CA GLY A 241 21.08 21.17 -28.50
C GLY A 241 21.46 21.13 -27.01
N ASP A 242 22.75 21.04 -26.73
CA ASP A 242 23.36 20.97 -25.39
C ASP A 242 23.93 22.31 -24.87
N GLY A 243 23.66 23.42 -25.57
CA GLY A 243 24.10 24.75 -25.18
C GLY A 243 23.42 25.26 -23.89
N PRO A 244 24.02 26.25 -23.17
CA PRO A 244 23.59 26.67 -21.83
C PRO A 244 22.17 27.26 -21.75
N GLU A 245 21.59 27.68 -22.87
CA GLU A 245 20.22 28.23 -22.95
C GLU A 245 19.17 27.14 -23.26
N SER A 246 19.58 25.91 -23.59
CA SER A 246 18.66 24.85 -24.05
C SER A 246 17.78 24.31 -22.93
N ARG A 247 16.66 23.67 -23.28
CA ARG A 247 15.76 23.01 -22.31
C ARG A 247 16.53 22.00 -21.45
N PHE A 248 17.41 21.19 -22.06
CA PHE A 248 18.28 20.23 -21.36
C PHE A 248 19.13 20.92 -20.27
N ALA A 249 19.94 21.91 -20.64
CA ALA A 249 20.83 22.61 -19.72
C ALA A 249 20.09 23.36 -18.60
N ARG A 250 18.81 23.70 -18.80
CA ARG A 250 17.95 24.37 -17.82
C ARG A 250 17.13 23.42 -16.94
N ILE A 251 16.85 22.19 -17.40
CA ILE A 251 16.15 21.15 -16.62
C ILE A 251 17.13 20.42 -15.69
N MET A 252 18.33 20.08 -16.16
CA MET A 252 19.27 19.25 -15.39
C MET A 252 19.73 19.82 -14.03
N PRO A 253 19.84 21.16 -13.82
CA PRO A 253 20.03 21.71 -12.47
C PRO A 253 18.87 21.39 -11.53
N ILE A 254 17.63 21.41 -12.03
CA ILE A 254 16.40 21.14 -11.26
C ILE A 254 16.30 19.65 -10.93
N VAL A 255 16.65 18.78 -11.89
CA VAL A 255 16.80 17.33 -11.65
C VAL A 255 17.70 17.08 -10.44
N LYS A 256 18.87 17.74 -10.41
CA LYS A 256 19.87 17.54 -9.37
C LYS A 256 19.50 18.18 -8.03
N GLU A 257 18.86 19.35 -8.05
CA GLU A 257 18.36 20.04 -6.84
C GLU A 257 17.28 19.21 -6.11
N HIS A 258 16.41 18.53 -6.86
CA HIS A 258 15.31 17.73 -6.32
C HIS A 258 15.59 16.20 -6.28
N GLY A 259 16.78 15.75 -6.68
CA GLY A 259 17.17 14.33 -6.64
C GLY A 259 16.39 13.40 -7.59
N ALA A 260 15.72 13.95 -8.60
CA ALA A 260 14.79 13.24 -9.48
C ALA A 260 15.48 12.27 -10.45
N SER A 261 14.76 11.23 -10.87
CA SER A 261 15.16 10.36 -11.99
C SER A 261 14.69 10.96 -13.32
N VAL A 262 15.27 10.54 -14.46
CA VAL A 262 15.06 11.23 -15.75
C VAL A 262 14.77 10.27 -16.90
N ILE A 263 13.73 10.57 -17.67
CA ILE A 263 13.48 10.00 -19.01
C ILE A 263 14.18 10.88 -20.04
N GLY A 264 15.15 10.31 -20.76
CA GLY A 264 15.76 10.89 -21.94
C GLY A 264 15.09 10.38 -23.21
N LEU A 265 14.52 11.26 -24.04
CA LEU A 265 14.01 10.87 -25.36
C LEU A 265 15.16 10.79 -26.37
N THR A 266 15.11 9.81 -27.29
CA THR A 266 16.08 9.76 -28.40
C THR A 266 15.78 10.80 -29.50
N ILE A 267 15.87 12.09 -29.15
CA ILE A 267 15.77 13.27 -30.03
C ILE A 267 17.07 14.08 -29.91
N ASP A 268 17.64 14.47 -31.04
CA ASP A 268 18.85 15.30 -31.15
C ASP A 268 18.66 16.46 -32.14
N GLU A 269 19.74 17.20 -32.45
CA GLU A 269 19.73 18.35 -33.36
C GLU A 269 19.46 17.96 -34.83
N GLU A 270 19.52 16.66 -35.17
CA GLU A 270 19.09 16.12 -36.46
C GLU A 270 17.59 15.71 -36.46
N GLY A 271 16.97 15.67 -35.27
CA GLY A 271 15.55 15.43 -35.06
C GLY A 271 15.24 14.17 -34.25
N GLN A 272 14.05 13.62 -34.46
CA GLN A 272 13.53 12.47 -33.72
C GLN A 272 14.06 11.15 -34.32
N ALA A 273 14.81 10.35 -33.56
CA ALA A 273 15.54 9.22 -34.13
C ALA A 273 14.65 8.04 -34.54
N ARG A 274 14.72 7.68 -35.83
CA ARG A 274 13.87 6.63 -36.45
C ARG A 274 14.53 5.26 -36.57
N THR A 275 15.82 5.18 -36.90
CA THR A 275 16.56 3.91 -36.99
C THR A 275 17.15 3.49 -35.65
N ALA A 276 17.34 2.18 -35.44
CA ALA A 276 17.93 1.64 -34.22
C ALA A 276 19.33 2.21 -33.95
N GLU A 277 20.16 2.34 -34.99
CA GLU A 277 21.50 2.91 -34.89
C GLU A 277 21.49 4.37 -34.41
N TRP A 278 20.53 5.18 -34.89
CA TRP A 278 20.39 6.57 -34.47
C TRP A 278 19.80 6.68 -33.05
N LYS A 279 18.75 5.90 -32.73
CA LYS A 279 18.19 5.83 -31.37
C LYS A 279 19.29 5.50 -30.35
N VAL A 280 20.11 4.48 -30.63
CA VAL A 280 21.24 4.09 -29.77
C VAL A 280 22.37 5.12 -29.77
N ARG A 281 22.64 5.83 -30.87
CA ARG A 281 23.59 6.97 -30.90
C ARG A 281 23.21 8.04 -29.88
N ILE A 282 21.95 8.46 -29.86
CA ILE A 282 21.47 9.49 -28.91
C ILE A 282 21.46 8.94 -27.49
N ALA A 283 20.96 7.72 -27.29
CA ALA A 283 20.93 7.10 -25.97
C ALA A 283 22.34 7.03 -25.33
N ARG A 284 23.36 6.65 -26.10
CA ARG A 284 24.77 6.71 -25.66
C ARG A 284 25.21 8.14 -25.30
N ARG A 285 24.80 9.17 -26.04
CA ARG A 285 25.11 10.59 -25.69
C ARG A 285 24.44 10.98 -24.37
N LEU A 286 23.14 10.73 -24.23
CA LEU A 286 22.36 11.00 -23.01
C LEU A 286 22.95 10.31 -21.78
N ILE A 287 23.16 8.98 -21.83
CA ILE A 287 23.65 8.21 -20.67
C ILE A 287 25.02 8.72 -20.21
N ASN A 288 25.94 8.99 -21.16
CA ASN A 288 27.28 9.48 -20.82
C ASN A 288 27.27 10.92 -20.30
N ASP A 289 26.42 11.82 -20.84
CA ASP A 289 26.32 13.21 -20.38
C ASP A 289 25.67 13.31 -18.98
N LEU A 290 24.52 12.66 -18.81
CA LEU A 290 23.80 12.58 -17.54
C LEU A 290 24.69 12.01 -16.42
N ASN A 291 25.51 11.00 -16.73
CA ASN A 291 26.43 10.43 -15.74
C ASN A 291 27.68 11.31 -15.52
N ALA A 292 28.39 11.71 -16.57
CA ALA A 292 29.71 12.34 -16.43
C ALA A 292 29.67 13.84 -16.07
N ASN A 293 28.66 14.58 -16.54
CA ASN A 293 28.55 16.03 -16.30
C ASN A 293 27.54 16.37 -15.21
N TRP A 294 26.51 15.54 -15.02
CA TRP A 294 25.43 15.79 -14.05
C TRP A 294 25.46 14.88 -12.82
N ASP A 295 26.28 13.83 -12.81
CA ASP A 295 26.43 12.87 -11.68
C ASP A 295 25.16 12.05 -11.42
N ILE A 296 24.36 11.80 -12.46
CA ILE A 296 23.16 10.96 -12.37
C ILE A 296 23.59 9.47 -12.44
N PRO A 297 23.20 8.62 -11.48
CA PRO A 297 23.43 7.18 -11.57
C PRO A 297 22.78 6.57 -12.82
N THR A 298 23.48 5.67 -13.51
CA THR A 298 22.95 5.02 -14.72
C THR A 298 21.63 4.28 -14.48
N CYS A 299 21.41 3.76 -13.27
CA CYS A 299 20.17 3.09 -12.87
C CYS A 299 18.97 4.04 -12.69
N ASP A 300 19.19 5.34 -12.60
CA ASP A 300 18.15 6.39 -12.53
C ASP A 300 17.86 7.05 -13.88
N VAL A 301 18.59 6.65 -14.93
CA VAL A 301 18.34 7.06 -16.31
C VAL A 301 17.35 6.07 -16.94
N MET A 302 16.22 6.60 -17.41
CA MET A 302 15.32 5.94 -18.34
C MET A 302 15.57 6.48 -19.75
N ILE A 303 15.55 5.62 -20.77
CA ILE A 303 15.59 6.04 -22.18
C ILE A 303 14.28 5.66 -22.87
N ASP A 304 13.58 6.63 -23.46
CA ASP A 304 12.51 6.35 -24.43
C ASP A 304 13.13 6.23 -25.83
N CYS A 305 13.03 5.03 -26.40
CA CYS A 305 13.54 4.71 -27.73
C CYS A 305 12.61 5.16 -28.87
N LEU A 306 11.64 6.04 -28.59
CA LEU A 306 10.64 6.65 -29.48
C LEU A 306 9.77 5.68 -30.28
N THR A 307 8.56 5.43 -29.78
CA THR A 307 7.50 4.73 -30.51
C THR A 307 6.81 5.66 -31.51
N PHE A 308 6.84 5.32 -32.81
CA PHE A 308 6.11 6.02 -33.87
C PHE A 308 4.92 5.19 -34.42
N PRO A 309 3.93 5.83 -35.07
CA PRO A 309 2.79 5.13 -35.66
C PRO A 309 3.18 4.34 -36.91
N ILE A 310 3.14 3.01 -36.85
CA ILE A 310 3.47 2.14 -38.00
C ILE A 310 2.31 1.99 -39.00
N ALA A 311 1.10 2.40 -38.60
CA ALA A 311 -0.15 2.18 -39.35
C ALA A 311 -0.53 3.30 -40.33
N THR A 312 0.34 4.29 -40.58
CA THR A 312 0.03 5.45 -41.47
C THR A 312 -0.08 5.08 -42.96
N GLY A 313 0.43 3.91 -43.35
CA GLY A 313 0.58 3.48 -44.74
C GLY A 313 1.84 3.99 -45.44
N GLN A 314 2.54 4.99 -44.87
CA GLN A 314 3.77 5.54 -45.45
C GLN A 314 4.90 4.51 -45.44
N GLU A 315 5.70 4.48 -46.51
CA GLU A 315 6.80 3.51 -46.66
C GLU A 315 7.86 3.67 -45.56
N GLU A 316 8.19 4.93 -45.23
CA GLU A 316 9.18 5.26 -44.21
C GLU A 316 8.77 4.76 -42.81
N THR A 317 7.48 4.80 -42.47
CA THR A 317 7.02 4.43 -41.12
C THR A 317 6.86 2.92 -40.90
N ARG A 318 6.95 2.09 -41.95
CA ARG A 318 6.69 0.65 -41.83
C ARG A 318 7.66 -0.05 -40.87
N LYS A 319 8.88 0.49 -40.71
CA LYS A 319 9.94 -0.13 -39.88
C LYS A 319 10.12 0.50 -38.50
N ASP A 320 9.49 1.63 -38.20
CA ASP A 320 9.75 2.33 -36.92
C ASP A 320 9.50 1.43 -35.69
N GLY A 321 8.58 0.45 -35.78
CA GLY A 321 8.33 -0.56 -34.74
C GLY A 321 9.51 -1.52 -34.50
N ILE A 322 9.99 -2.19 -35.55
CA ILE A 322 11.16 -3.09 -35.46
C ILE A 322 12.44 -2.33 -35.10
N GLU A 323 12.64 -1.11 -35.61
CA GLU A 323 13.78 -0.26 -35.25
C GLU A 323 13.77 0.11 -33.74
N THR A 324 12.59 0.39 -33.18
CA THR A 324 12.43 0.65 -31.73
C THR A 324 12.73 -0.58 -30.88
N ILE A 325 12.21 -1.76 -31.28
CA ILE A 325 12.49 -3.05 -30.62
C ILE A 325 13.98 -3.40 -30.68
N ASN A 326 14.65 -3.13 -31.81
CA ASN A 326 16.08 -3.35 -31.98
C ASN A 326 16.94 -2.37 -31.18
N ALA A 327 16.51 -1.11 -31.04
CA ALA A 327 17.17 -0.12 -30.19
C ALA A 327 17.18 -0.56 -28.72
N ILE A 328 16.02 -0.96 -28.17
CA ILE A 328 15.90 -1.45 -26.78
C ILE A 328 16.83 -2.65 -26.55
N ARG A 329 16.79 -3.66 -27.44
CA ARG A 329 17.63 -4.86 -27.30
C ARG A 329 19.13 -4.55 -27.32
N THR A 330 19.53 -3.59 -28.16
CA THR A 330 20.93 -3.14 -28.25
C THR A 330 21.33 -2.38 -27.00
N LEU A 331 20.49 -1.42 -26.57
CA LEU A 331 20.74 -0.61 -25.39
C LEU A 331 20.86 -1.45 -24.11
N LYS A 332 19.97 -2.44 -23.92
CA LYS A 332 20.03 -3.38 -22.79
C LYS A 332 21.24 -4.32 -22.83
N SER A 333 21.82 -4.56 -24.00
CA SER A 333 23.08 -5.32 -24.12
C SER A 333 24.33 -4.48 -23.83
N GLU A 334 24.25 -3.16 -23.92
CA GLU A 334 25.39 -2.25 -23.70
C GLU A 334 25.35 -1.59 -22.31
N PHE A 335 24.15 -1.24 -21.83
CA PHE A 335 23.90 -0.56 -20.57
C PHE A 335 22.83 -1.32 -19.77
N PRO A 336 23.17 -2.50 -19.19
CA PRO A 336 22.19 -3.37 -18.52
C PRO A 336 21.55 -2.72 -17.28
N ASP A 337 22.17 -1.69 -16.70
CA ASP A 337 21.65 -0.97 -15.53
C ASP A 337 20.73 0.20 -15.88
N VAL A 338 20.84 0.74 -17.11
CA VAL A 338 19.95 1.80 -17.61
C VAL A 338 18.55 1.24 -17.84
N GLN A 339 17.54 2.03 -17.49
CA GLN A 339 16.13 1.66 -17.67
C GLN A 339 15.61 2.11 -19.03
N THR A 340 14.50 1.52 -19.47
CA THR A 340 13.85 1.80 -20.75
C THR A 340 12.37 2.03 -20.56
N THR A 341 11.82 2.98 -21.32
CA THR A 341 10.39 3.29 -21.36
C THR A 341 9.91 3.45 -22.79
N LEU A 342 8.59 3.42 -23.00
CA LEU A 342 7.96 3.73 -24.28
C LEU A 342 6.55 4.31 -24.07
N GLY A 343 6.24 5.38 -24.81
CA GLY A 343 4.87 5.78 -25.15
C GLY A 343 4.16 4.80 -26.09
N VAL A 344 3.84 3.59 -25.60
CA VAL A 344 3.31 2.45 -26.41
C VAL A 344 2.10 2.84 -27.27
N SER A 345 1.18 3.64 -26.74
CA SER A 345 -0.05 4.02 -27.44
C SER A 345 0.18 4.79 -28.75
N ASN A 346 1.39 5.30 -29.00
CA ASN A 346 1.76 5.93 -30.27
C ASN A 346 1.82 4.94 -31.44
N VAL A 347 2.16 3.66 -31.20
CA VAL A 347 2.36 2.66 -32.27
C VAL A 347 1.11 2.47 -33.14
N SER A 348 -0.05 2.67 -32.52
CA SER A 348 -1.37 2.45 -33.09
C SER A 348 -2.15 3.74 -33.40
N PHE A 349 -1.48 4.89 -33.41
CA PHE A 349 -2.13 6.15 -33.77
C PHE A 349 -2.68 6.09 -35.20
N GLY A 350 -3.91 6.60 -35.40
CA GLY A 350 -4.65 6.50 -36.66
C GLY A 350 -5.54 5.25 -36.82
N LEU A 351 -5.37 4.22 -35.97
CA LEU A 351 -6.21 3.00 -36.02
C LEU A 351 -7.52 3.12 -35.21
N ASN A 352 -8.46 2.20 -35.48
CA ASN A 352 -9.75 2.12 -34.79
C ASN A 352 -9.60 1.52 -33.37
N PRO A 353 -10.53 1.78 -32.42
CA PRO A 353 -10.34 1.38 -31.02
C PRO A 353 -10.09 -0.11 -30.76
N ALA A 354 -10.66 -1.01 -31.57
CA ALA A 354 -10.46 -2.46 -31.43
C ALA A 354 -9.05 -2.89 -31.91
N SER A 355 -8.64 -2.44 -33.09
CA SER A 355 -7.29 -2.71 -33.64
C SER A 355 -6.18 -2.08 -32.80
N ARG A 356 -6.40 -0.92 -32.17
CA ARG A 356 -5.44 -0.31 -31.22
C ARG A 356 -5.17 -1.18 -30.00
N ILE A 357 -6.20 -1.79 -29.41
CA ILE A 357 -6.06 -2.70 -28.26
C ILE A 357 -5.13 -3.88 -28.62
N VAL A 358 -5.35 -4.52 -29.77
CA VAL A 358 -4.52 -5.64 -30.21
C VAL A 358 -3.09 -5.18 -30.53
N LEU A 359 -2.91 -4.13 -31.34
CA LEU A 359 -1.57 -3.71 -31.75
C LEU A 359 -0.71 -3.23 -30.58
N ASN A 360 -1.28 -2.45 -29.65
CA ASN A 360 -0.59 -2.03 -28.43
C ASN A 360 -0.13 -3.25 -27.60
N SER A 361 -1.01 -4.23 -27.42
CA SER A 361 -0.74 -5.41 -26.58
C SER A 361 0.37 -6.30 -27.17
N VAL A 362 0.34 -6.51 -28.50
CA VAL A 362 1.36 -7.31 -29.19
C VAL A 362 2.70 -6.57 -29.24
N PHE A 363 2.72 -5.27 -29.56
CA PHE A 363 3.94 -4.45 -29.58
C PHE A 363 4.62 -4.39 -28.20
N LEU A 364 3.84 -4.18 -27.13
CA LEU A 364 4.34 -4.21 -25.76
C LEU A 364 4.92 -5.57 -25.37
N SER A 365 4.27 -6.68 -25.77
CA SER A 365 4.81 -8.02 -25.53
C SER A 365 6.16 -8.25 -26.22
N GLU A 366 6.34 -7.76 -27.46
CA GLU A 366 7.62 -7.86 -28.18
C GLU A 366 8.69 -6.93 -27.61
N ALA A 367 8.33 -5.71 -27.17
CA ALA A 367 9.24 -4.78 -26.54
C ALA A 367 9.74 -5.30 -25.17
N VAL A 368 8.87 -5.89 -24.35
CA VAL A 368 9.26 -6.52 -23.07
C VAL A 368 10.16 -7.73 -23.31
N LYS A 369 9.91 -8.56 -24.34
CA LYS A 369 10.85 -9.64 -24.75
C LYS A 369 12.20 -9.11 -25.25
N ALA A 370 12.27 -7.88 -25.72
CA ALA A 370 13.51 -7.21 -26.09
C ALA A 370 14.23 -6.53 -24.91
N GLY A 371 13.58 -6.44 -23.74
CA GLY A 371 14.14 -5.89 -22.50
C GLY A 371 13.51 -4.59 -22.01
N LEU A 372 12.31 -4.21 -22.48
CA LEU A 372 11.60 -3.01 -21.99
C LEU A 372 11.21 -3.15 -20.50
N ASP A 373 11.68 -2.23 -19.64
CA ASP A 373 11.38 -2.25 -18.20
C ASP A 373 10.02 -1.62 -17.87
N SER A 374 9.63 -0.55 -18.57
CA SER A 374 8.46 0.26 -18.26
C SER A 374 7.69 0.71 -19.51
N ALA A 375 6.42 1.06 -19.37
CA ALA A 375 5.61 1.52 -20.50
C ALA A 375 4.54 2.53 -20.04
N ILE A 376 4.39 3.61 -20.81
CA ILE A 376 3.29 4.57 -20.66
C ILE A 376 2.08 4.02 -21.46
N VAL A 377 1.05 3.58 -20.72
CA VAL A 377 -0.11 2.83 -21.22
C VAL A 377 -1.39 3.12 -20.43
N HIS A 378 -2.54 2.73 -20.97
CA HIS A 378 -3.77 2.53 -20.19
C HIS A 378 -3.91 1.02 -19.85
N PRO A 379 -3.62 0.56 -18.61
CA PRO A 379 -3.46 -0.86 -18.31
C PRO A 379 -4.68 -1.73 -18.64
N SER A 380 -5.90 -1.26 -18.36
CA SER A 380 -7.15 -1.98 -18.64
C SER A 380 -7.47 -2.16 -20.14
N LYS A 381 -6.67 -1.58 -21.04
CA LYS A 381 -6.71 -1.84 -22.50
C LYS A 381 -5.62 -2.80 -23.00
N ILE A 382 -4.70 -3.24 -22.14
CA ILE A 382 -3.71 -4.26 -22.51
C ILE A 382 -4.38 -5.63 -22.39
N THR A 383 -4.44 -6.36 -23.50
CA THR A 383 -5.09 -7.67 -23.57
C THR A 383 -4.04 -8.79 -23.47
N PRO A 384 -4.22 -9.77 -22.56
CA PRO A 384 -3.46 -11.02 -22.54
C PRO A 384 -3.27 -11.62 -23.95
N ILE A 385 -2.03 -11.94 -24.34
CA ILE A 385 -1.74 -12.49 -25.68
C ILE A 385 -2.53 -13.78 -25.94
N SER A 386 -2.75 -14.59 -24.90
CA SER A 386 -3.58 -15.81 -24.90
C SER A 386 -5.09 -15.57 -25.12
N ARG A 387 -5.55 -14.31 -25.11
CA ARG A 387 -6.92 -13.87 -25.41
C ARG A 387 -7.05 -13.16 -26.77
N ILE A 388 -5.96 -12.98 -27.52
CA ILE A 388 -5.95 -12.43 -28.90
C ILE A 388 -6.13 -13.59 -29.89
N ALA A 389 -6.92 -13.40 -30.94
CA ALA A 389 -7.13 -14.44 -31.96
C ALA A 389 -5.82 -14.73 -32.74
N PRO A 390 -5.49 -15.99 -33.08
CA PRO A 390 -4.21 -16.33 -33.71
C PRO A 390 -3.90 -15.55 -34.99
N GLU A 391 -4.88 -15.35 -35.89
CA GLU A 391 -4.70 -14.56 -37.12
C GLU A 391 -4.45 -13.07 -36.81
N GLN A 392 -5.14 -12.51 -35.81
CA GLN A 392 -4.91 -11.12 -35.37
C GLN A 392 -3.52 -10.94 -34.74
N LEU A 393 -3.03 -11.95 -34.01
CA LEU A 393 -1.70 -11.96 -33.42
C LEU A 393 -0.61 -12.10 -34.49
N GLU A 394 -0.76 -13.01 -35.44
CA GLU A 394 0.20 -13.21 -36.54
C GLU A 394 0.30 -11.96 -37.42
N VAL A 395 -0.82 -11.37 -37.82
CA VAL A 395 -0.82 -10.16 -38.66
C VAL A 395 -0.33 -8.92 -37.90
N ALA A 396 -0.60 -8.81 -36.59
CA ALA A 396 0.00 -7.75 -35.76
C ALA A 396 1.52 -7.89 -35.68
N LEU A 397 2.05 -9.11 -35.49
CA LEU A 397 3.49 -9.37 -35.50
C LEU A 397 4.11 -9.09 -36.88
N ASP A 398 3.48 -9.54 -37.97
CA ASP A 398 3.96 -9.27 -39.33
C ASP A 398 3.94 -7.76 -39.66
N LEU A 399 3.02 -6.98 -39.08
CA LEU A 399 2.99 -5.51 -39.17
C LEU A 399 4.12 -4.85 -38.35
N ILE A 400 4.34 -5.27 -37.10
CA ILE A 400 5.40 -4.74 -36.23
C ILE A 400 6.80 -5.00 -36.80
N TYR A 401 7.00 -6.15 -37.45
CA TYR A 401 8.29 -6.59 -38.00
C TYR A 401 8.46 -6.31 -39.52
N ASP A 402 7.56 -5.54 -40.15
CA ASP A 402 7.55 -5.21 -41.60
C ASP A 402 7.69 -6.44 -42.53
N ARG A 403 7.00 -7.54 -42.23
CA ARG A 403 7.12 -8.83 -42.94
C ARG A 403 6.27 -8.91 -44.21
N ARG A 404 6.32 -7.85 -45.02
CA ARG A 404 5.72 -7.81 -46.36
C ARG A 404 6.30 -8.90 -47.26
N LYS A 405 5.47 -9.48 -48.12
CA LYS A 405 5.88 -10.51 -49.10
C LYS A 405 5.69 -9.93 -50.51
N PHE A 406 6.69 -10.14 -51.37
CA PHE A 406 6.76 -9.57 -52.71
C PHE A 406 6.98 -10.68 -53.75
N ASP A 407 6.38 -10.52 -54.93
CA ASP A 407 6.68 -11.29 -56.14
C ASP A 407 7.10 -10.31 -57.25
N GLY A 408 8.39 -10.30 -57.56
CA GLY A 408 9.02 -9.17 -58.28
C GLY A 408 8.79 -7.85 -57.55
N ASP A 409 8.33 -6.83 -58.27
CA ASP A 409 8.00 -5.51 -57.72
C ASP A 409 6.59 -5.44 -57.07
N ILE A 410 5.82 -6.54 -57.09
CA ILE A 410 4.43 -6.56 -56.62
C ILE A 410 4.36 -7.05 -55.16
N CYS A 411 3.86 -6.21 -54.25
CA CYS A 411 3.54 -6.63 -52.88
C CYS A 411 2.34 -7.59 -52.91
N THR A 412 2.57 -8.87 -52.60
CA THR A 412 1.54 -9.92 -52.56
C THR A 412 0.91 -10.07 -51.18
N TYR A 413 1.53 -9.51 -50.14
CA TYR A 413 0.99 -9.44 -48.79
C TYR A 413 1.51 -8.17 -48.08
N ASP A 414 0.60 -7.21 -47.85
CA ASP A 414 0.83 -6.09 -46.94
C ASP A 414 0.15 -6.38 -45.58
N PRO A 415 0.91 -6.56 -44.49
CA PRO A 415 0.35 -6.76 -43.15
C PRO A 415 -0.61 -5.64 -42.73
N LEU A 416 -0.38 -4.39 -43.16
CA LEU A 416 -1.26 -3.27 -42.80
C LEU A 416 -2.64 -3.37 -43.47
N GLN A 417 -2.67 -3.73 -44.76
CA GLN A 417 -3.94 -3.94 -45.46
C GLN A 417 -4.73 -5.09 -44.83
N LYS A 418 -4.07 -6.23 -44.61
CA LYS A 418 -4.68 -7.37 -43.93
C LYS A 418 -5.10 -7.06 -42.47
N PHE A 419 -4.36 -6.23 -41.75
CA PHE A 419 -4.75 -5.80 -40.41
C PHE A 419 -5.98 -4.90 -40.43
N LEU A 420 -6.10 -3.99 -41.41
CA LEU A 420 -7.29 -3.17 -41.58
C LEU A 420 -8.52 -4.01 -41.97
N GLU A 421 -8.38 -4.98 -42.88
CA GLU A 421 -9.43 -5.96 -43.22
C GLU A 421 -9.93 -6.73 -41.98
N LEU A 422 -9.01 -7.18 -41.11
CA LEU A 422 -9.34 -7.94 -39.89
C LEU A 422 -10.14 -7.15 -38.84
N PHE A 423 -10.21 -5.82 -38.96
CA PHE A 423 -11.01 -4.96 -38.08
C PHE A 423 -12.04 -4.10 -38.85
N GLU A 424 -12.32 -4.41 -40.12
CA GLU A 424 -13.38 -3.77 -40.89
C GLU A 424 -14.76 -4.23 -40.38
N GLY A 425 -15.62 -3.28 -39.97
CA GLY A 425 -16.92 -3.58 -39.35
C GLY A 425 -16.86 -4.15 -37.91
N VAL A 426 -15.67 -4.31 -37.34
CA VAL A 426 -15.49 -4.83 -35.96
C VAL A 426 -15.65 -3.69 -34.94
N GLU A 427 -16.89 -3.39 -34.57
CA GLU A 427 -17.14 -2.60 -33.37
C GLU A 427 -16.73 -3.38 -32.09
N VAL A 428 -16.30 -2.66 -31.06
CA VAL A 428 -15.98 -3.22 -29.73
C VAL A 428 -17.17 -4.00 -29.12
N THR A 429 -18.39 -3.62 -29.49
CA THR A 429 -19.68 -4.25 -29.18
C THR A 429 -19.87 -5.62 -29.83
N ASN A 430 -19.43 -5.82 -31.09
CA ASN A 430 -19.69 -7.05 -31.85
C ASN A 430 -18.94 -8.27 -31.28
N ASN A 431 -17.76 -8.05 -30.68
CA ASN A 431 -16.96 -9.11 -30.05
C ASN A 431 -17.66 -9.83 -28.87
N ARG A 432 -18.74 -9.28 -28.31
CA ARG A 432 -19.56 -10.00 -27.32
C ARG A 432 -20.53 -11.00 -27.96
N GLN A 433 -21.03 -10.72 -29.17
CA GLN A 433 -22.00 -11.59 -29.84
C GLN A 433 -21.32 -12.76 -30.57
N SER A 434 -20.18 -12.53 -31.22
CA SER A 434 -19.37 -13.62 -31.81
C SER A 434 -18.89 -14.59 -30.74
N ARG A 435 -18.26 -14.09 -29.67
CA ARG A 435 -17.73 -14.92 -28.57
C ARG A 435 -18.82 -15.71 -27.84
N ALA A 436 -20.03 -15.18 -27.72
CA ALA A 436 -21.17 -15.92 -27.17
C ALA A 436 -21.61 -17.09 -28.08
N ALA A 437 -21.59 -16.90 -29.40
CA ALA A 437 -21.87 -17.97 -30.37
C ALA A 437 -20.74 -19.02 -30.43
N GLU A 438 -19.48 -18.59 -30.30
CA GLU A 438 -18.32 -19.48 -30.20
C GLU A 438 -18.36 -20.35 -28.93
N LEU A 439 -18.66 -19.77 -27.76
CA LEU A 439 -18.87 -20.56 -26.54
C LEU A 439 -20.03 -21.55 -26.69
N ALA A 440 -21.15 -21.13 -27.28
CA ALA A 440 -22.30 -22.00 -27.51
C ALA A 440 -22.00 -23.18 -28.45
N ALA A 441 -20.99 -23.07 -29.31
CA ALA A 441 -20.53 -24.15 -30.19
C ALA A 441 -19.59 -25.16 -29.49
N LEU A 442 -19.06 -24.85 -28.30
CA LEU A 442 -18.15 -25.75 -27.58
C LEU A 442 -18.90 -26.90 -26.86
N PRO A 443 -18.27 -28.08 -26.74
CA PRO A 443 -18.70 -29.14 -25.83
C PRO A 443 -18.83 -28.61 -24.39
N LEU A 444 -19.82 -29.12 -23.64
CA LEU A 444 -20.21 -28.54 -22.36
C LEU A 444 -19.06 -28.41 -21.33
N GLY A 445 -18.19 -29.41 -21.21
CA GLY A 445 -17.03 -29.36 -20.32
C GLY A 445 -15.99 -28.31 -20.72
N GLU A 446 -15.69 -28.21 -22.02
CA GLU A 446 -14.81 -27.18 -22.58
C GLU A 446 -15.42 -25.78 -22.41
N ARG A 447 -16.73 -25.65 -22.61
CA ARG A 447 -17.50 -24.41 -22.44
C ARG A 447 -17.43 -23.91 -20.98
N LEU A 448 -17.67 -24.80 -20.01
CA LEU A 448 -17.58 -24.48 -18.58
C LEU A 448 -16.15 -24.07 -18.18
N SER A 449 -15.13 -24.82 -18.61
CA SER A 449 -13.72 -24.46 -18.40
C SER A 449 -13.37 -23.10 -19.05
N ARG A 450 -13.85 -22.85 -20.28
CA ARG A 450 -13.59 -21.60 -21.01
C ARG A 450 -14.22 -20.38 -20.34
N ARG A 451 -15.41 -20.49 -19.74
CA ARG A 451 -16.03 -19.40 -18.96
C ARG A 451 -15.15 -18.97 -17.79
N ILE A 452 -14.58 -19.94 -17.08
CA ILE A 452 -13.65 -19.68 -15.98
C ILE A 452 -12.39 -18.97 -16.51
N ILE A 453 -11.78 -19.46 -17.60
CA ILE A 453 -10.57 -18.86 -18.20
C ILE A 453 -10.80 -17.44 -18.73
N ASP A 454 -11.97 -17.17 -19.33
CA ASP A 454 -12.31 -15.87 -19.91
C ASP A 454 -12.93 -14.89 -18.89
N GLY A 455 -13.39 -15.37 -17.73
CA GLY A 455 -14.05 -14.56 -16.70
C GLY A 455 -15.52 -14.22 -17.03
N GLU A 456 -16.20 -15.07 -17.80
CA GLU A 456 -17.54 -14.80 -18.34
C GLU A 456 -18.67 -15.43 -17.50
N LYS A 457 -19.47 -14.57 -16.85
CA LYS A 457 -20.63 -14.94 -16.03
C LYS A 457 -21.89 -15.18 -16.86
N VAL A 458 -22.04 -14.50 -18.00
CA VAL A 458 -23.32 -14.44 -18.74
C VAL A 458 -23.60 -15.76 -19.46
N GLY A 459 -24.54 -16.55 -18.92
CA GLY A 459 -24.89 -17.88 -19.41
C GLY A 459 -24.24 -19.04 -18.63
N LEU A 460 -23.43 -18.75 -17.62
CA LEU A 460 -22.84 -19.76 -16.72
C LEU A 460 -23.92 -20.68 -16.11
N GLU A 461 -24.98 -20.09 -15.58
CA GLU A 461 -26.10 -20.82 -14.96
C GLU A 461 -26.77 -21.82 -15.91
N VAL A 462 -26.92 -21.45 -17.19
CA VAL A 462 -27.54 -22.31 -18.21
C VAL A 462 -26.68 -23.55 -18.47
N ASP A 463 -25.37 -23.38 -18.56
CA ASP A 463 -24.43 -24.49 -18.79
C ASP A 463 -24.31 -25.39 -17.55
N LEU A 464 -24.39 -24.84 -16.34
CA LEU A 464 -24.46 -25.61 -15.10
C LEU A 464 -25.78 -26.41 -15.01
N GLN A 465 -26.91 -25.82 -15.42
CA GLN A 465 -28.19 -26.53 -15.54
C GLN A 465 -28.14 -27.63 -16.62
N GLU A 466 -27.46 -27.41 -17.75
CA GLU A 466 -27.22 -28.44 -18.78
C GLU A 466 -26.41 -29.62 -18.20
N ALA A 467 -25.39 -29.34 -17.39
CA ALA A 467 -24.53 -30.34 -16.78
C ALA A 467 -25.25 -31.17 -15.69
N LEU A 468 -26.08 -30.51 -14.87
CA LEU A 468 -26.96 -31.17 -13.90
C LEU A 468 -28.03 -32.02 -14.60
N ALA A 469 -28.63 -31.53 -15.70
CA ALA A 469 -29.59 -32.28 -16.51
C ALA A 469 -28.96 -33.50 -17.20
N ALA A 470 -27.68 -33.40 -17.60
CA ALA A 470 -26.87 -34.51 -18.09
C ALA A 470 -26.47 -35.53 -16.99
N LYS A 471 -26.89 -35.32 -15.73
CA LYS A 471 -26.60 -36.14 -14.54
C LYS A 471 -25.11 -36.23 -14.18
N ILE A 472 -24.33 -35.20 -14.51
CA ILE A 472 -22.98 -35.07 -13.99
C ILE A 472 -23.09 -34.72 -12.50
N PRO A 473 -22.44 -35.45 -11.56
CA PRO A 473 -22.47 -35.11 -10.14
C PRO A 473 -21.94 -33.68 -9.93
N PRO A 474 -22.51 -32.84 -9.04
CA PRO A 474 -22.07 -31.45 -8.88
C PRO A 474 -20.58 -31.33 -8.50
N LEU A 475 -20.08 -32.24 -7.65
CA LEU A 475 -18.66 -32.35 -7.34
C LEU A 475 -17.79 -32.73 -8.55
N GLY A 476 -18.33 -33.50 -9.50
CA GLY A 476 -17.67 -33.78 -10.79
C GLY A 476 -17.66 -32.55 -11.70
N ILE A 477 -18.74 -31.76 -11.74
CA ILE A 477 -18.77 -30.50 -12.50
C ILE A 477 -17.68 -29.55 -11.99
N ILE A 478 -17.51 -29.44 -10.66
CA ILE A 478 -16.44 -28.67 -10.03
C ILE A 478 -15.07 -29.25 -10.40
N ASN A 479 -14.83 -30.53 -10.09
CA ASN A 479 -13.50 -31.15 -10.17
C ASN A 479 -13.00 -31.32 -11.61
N ASP A 480 -13.86 -31.75 -12.54
CA ASP A 480 -13.45 -32.19 -13.87
C ASP A 480 -13.41 -31.06 -14.91
N TYR A 481 -14.13 -29.94 -14.68
CA TYR A 481 -14.23 -28.84 -15.64
C TYR A 481 -13.88 -27.46 -15.05
N LEU A 482 -14.46 -27.09 -13.91
CA LEU A 482 -14.27 -25.74 -13.35
C LEU A 482 -12.86 -25.57 -12.75
N LEU A 483 -12.35 -26.58 -12.03
CA LEU A 483 -10.98 -26.58 -11.52
C LEU A 483 -9.93 -26.60 -12.63
N GLU A 484 -10.15 -27.33 -13.72
CA GLU A 484 -9.23 -27.34 -14.85
C GLU A 484 -9.14 -25.96 -15.52
N GLY A 485 -10.27 -25.23 -15.60
CA GLY A 485 -10.29 -23.83 -15.99
C GLY A 485 -9.46 -22.93 -15.06
N MET A 486 -9.63 -23.06 -13.73
CA MET A 486 -8.83 -22.30 -12.75
C MET A 486 -7.33 -22.68 -12.79
N LYS A 487 -6.99 -23.94 -13.07
CA LYS A 487 -5.62 -24.40 -13.26
C LYS A 487 -4.96 -23.72 -14.47
N ILE A 488 -5.68 -23.61 -15.59
CA ILE A 488 -5.20 -22.87 -16.77
C ILE A 488 -5.02 -21.39 -16.46
N VAL A 489 -5.92 -20.75 -15.70
CA VAL A 489 -5.75 -19.37 -15.20
C VAL A 489 -4.45 -19.22 -14.38
N GLY A 490 -4.19 -20.15 -13.45
CA GLY A 490 -2.95 -20.18 -12.66
C GLY A 490 -1.68 -20.41 -13.49
N GLU A 491 -1.76 -21.20 -14.55
CA GLU A 491 -0.65 -21.41 -15.48
C GLU A 491 -0.38 -20.20 -16.39
N LEU A 492 -1.41 -19.46 -16.81
CA LEU A 492 -1.25 -18.22 -17.58
C LEU A 492 -0.68 -17.08 -16.72
N PHE A 493 -1.20 -16.91 -15.49
CA PHE A 493 -0.65 -15.96 -14.53
C PHE A 493 0.81 -16.28 -14.17
N GLY A 494 1.12 -17.56 -13.91
CA GLY A 494 2.47 -18.03 -13.60
C GLY A 494 3.50 -17.93 -14.73
N LYS A 495 3.10 -17.50 -15.94
CA LYS A 495 3.99 -17.19 -17.08
C LYS A 495 4.05 -15.69 -17.41
N GLY A 496 3.31 -14.84 -16.70
CA GLY A 496 3.09 -13.44 -17.07
C GLY A 496 2.16 -13.25 -18.29
N GLU A 497 1.50 -14.32 -18.77
CA GLU A 497 0.59 -14.27 -19.92
C GLU A 497 -0.79 -13.70 -19.55
N MET A 498 -1.14 -13.65 -18.27
CA MET A 498 -2.39 -13.10 -17.74
C MET A 498 -2.12 -12.23 -16.50
N GLN A 499 -2.76 -11.06 -16.41
CA GLN A 499 -2.61 -10.11 -15.30
C GLN A 499 -3.59 -10.37 -14.15
N LEU A 500 -3.24 -9.90 -12.95
CA LEU A 500 -4.00 -10.11 -11.70
C LEU A 500 -5.51 -9.75 -11.78
N PRO A 501 -5.95 -8.64 -12.40
CA PRO A 501 -7.38 -8.32 -12.49
C PRO A 501 -8.21 -9.42 -13.17
N PHE A 502 -7.66 -10.09 -14.18
CA PHE A 502 -8.34 -11.19 -14.88
C PHE A 502 -8.40 -12.47 -14.02
N VAL A 503 -7.39 -12.73 -13.19
CA VAL A 503 -7.39 -13.84 -12.23
C VAL A 503 -8.50 -13.66 -11.18
N LEU A 504 -8.67 -12.44 -10.68
CA LEU A 504 -9.76 -12.09 -9.75
C LEU A 504 -11.13 -12.24 -10.41
N GLN A 505 -11.29 -11.79 -11.67
CA GLN A 505 -12.51 -11.99 -12.45
C GLN A 505 -12.86 -13.48 -12.61
N SER A 506 -11.88 -14.33 -12.95
CA SER A 506 -12.05 -15.79 -13.05
C SER A 506 -12.46 -16.43 -11.73
N ALA A 507 -11.86 -16.01 -10.61
CA ALA A 507 -12.22 -16.51 -9.28
C ALA A 507 -13.67 -16.13 -8.87
N GLU A 508 -14.18 -14.99 -9.34
CA GLU A 508 -15.58 -14.60 -9.10
C GLU A 508 -16.57 -15.47 -9.89
N VAL A 509 -16.24 -15.85 -11.13
CA VAL A 509 -17.03 -16.83 -11.91
C VAL A 509 -17.01 -18.19 -11.22
N MET A 510 -15.85 -18.62 -10.70
CA MET A 510 -15.72 -19.86 -9.94
C MET A 510 -16.62 -19.89 -8.69
N LYS A 511 -16.60 -18.83 -7.87
CA LYS A 511 -17.47 -18.75 -6.67
C LYS A 511 -18.96 -18.81 -7.04
N ASN A 512 -19.36 -18.10 -8.10
CA ASN A 512 -20.74 -18.13 -8.60
C ASN A 512 -21.14 -19.56 -9.04
N ALA A 513 -20.27 -20.24 -9.79
CA ALA A 513 -20.52 -21.62 -10.23
C ALA A 513 -20.67 -22.60 -9.05
N VAL A 514 -19.82 -22.51 -8.03
CA VAL A 514 -19.91 -23.35 -6.82
C VAL A 514 -21.23 -23.08 -6.07
N SER A 515 -21.62 -21.82 -5.88
CA SER A 515 -22.87 -21.45 -5.20
C SER A 515 -24.13 -21.94 -5.93
N ILE A 516 -24.12 -22.00 -7.26
CA ILE A 516 -25.21 -22.60 -8.06
C ILE A 516 -25.28 -24.13 -7.89
N LEU A 517 -24.13 -24.80 -7.71
CA LEU A 517 -24.03 -26.26 -7.58
C LEU A 517 -24.27 -26.79 -6.17
N GLU A 518 -23.99 -25.97 -5.14
CA GLU A 518 -24.07 -26.35 -3.73
C GLU A 518 -25.44 -26.94 -3.29
N PRO A 519 -26.62 -26.39 -3.67
CA PRO A 519 -27.91 -26.96 -3.31
C PRO A 519 -28.19 -28.37 -3.86
N PHE A 520 -27.39 -28.83 -4.82
CA PHE A 520 -27.54 -30.14 -5.48
C PHE A 520 -26.58 -31.20 -4.94
N MET A 521 -25.68 -30.86 -4.02
CA MET A 521 -24.72 -31.81 -3.44
C MET A 521 -25.39 -32.74 -2.42
N GLU A 522 -25.25 -34.06 -2.59
CA GLU A 522 -25.66 -35.04 -1.59
C GLU A 522 -24.69 -34.99 -0.38
N LYS A 523 -25.25 -34.82 0.83
CA LYS A 523 -24.50 -34.93 2.09
C LYS A 523 -24.16 -36.40 2.37
N THR A 524 -23.06 -36.86 1.79
CA THR A 524 -22.44 -38.15 2.08
C THR A 524 -21.41 -38.00 3.20
N ASP A 525 -21.37 -38.94 4.14
CA ASP A 525 -20.40 -38.99 5.25
C ASP A 525 -19.00 -39.44 4.80
N ASP A 526 -18.55 -38.98 3.62
CA ASP A 526 -17.16 -39.14 3.19
C ASP A 526 -16.34 -38.03 3.87
N ALA A 527 -15.35 -38.41 4.68
CA ALA A 527 -14.56 -37.46 5.44
C ALA A 527 -13.81 -36.51 4.48
N GLY A 528 -14.05 -35.20 4.64
CA GLY A 528 -13.57 -34.13 3.77
C GLY A 528 -12.07 -34.21 3.46
N ARG A 529 -11.63 -33.61 2.34
CA ARG A 529 -10.27 -33.85 1.79
C ARG A 529 -9.19 -33.65 2.86
N GLY A 530 -9.33 -32.59 3.66
CA GLY A 530 -8.65 -32.35 4.94
C GLY A 530 -9.09 -31.02 5.54
N THR A 531 -8.58 -30.68 6.73
CA THR A 531 -8.82 -29.42 7.44
C THR A 531 -7.54 -28.59 7.54
N MET A 532 -7.55 -27.36 7.05
CA MET A 532 -6.41 -26.44 7.11
C MET A 532 -6.73 -25.19 7.93
N LEU A 533 -5.90 -24.88 8.92
CA LEU A 533 -5.94 -23.57 9.60
C LEU A 533 -5.36 -22.50 8.67
N LEU A 534 -5.97 -21.33 8.58
CA LEU A 534 -5.38 -20.15 7.93
C LEU A 534 -5.32 -18.96 8.89
N ALA A 535 -4.16 -18.33 8.98
CA ALA A 535 -3.92 -17.16 9.83
C ALA A 535 -2.99 -16.16 9.15
N THR A 536 -3.32 -14.87 9.15
CA THR A 536 -2.32 -13.81 8.89
C THR A 536 -1.63 -13.48 10.21
N VAL A 537 -0.30 -13.51 10.22
CA VAL A 537 0.51 -13.49 11.46
C VAL A 537 0.50 -12.16 12.22
N LYS A 538 0.91 -12.18 13.50
CA LYS A 538 1.02 -11.02 14.38
C LYS A 538 1.71 -9.83 13.69
N GLY A 539 1.10 -8.65 13.82
CA GLY A 539 1.61 -7.41 13.23
C GLY A 539 1.26 -7.21 11.76
N ASP A 540 0.59 -8.17 11.11
CA ASP A 540 0.12 -8.05 9.73
C ASP A 540 -1.42 -8.09 9.68
N VAL A 541 -1.98 -7.22 8.83
CA VAL A 541 -3.42 -7.01 8.64
C VAL A 541 -3.89 -7.49 7.26
N HIS A 542 -2.97 -7.84 6.37
CA HIS A 542 -3.30 -8.15 4.99
C HIS A 542 -3.80 -9.59 4.85
N ASP A 543 -5.05 -9.73 4.42
CA ASP A 543 -5.71 -11.02 4.27
C ASP A 543 -6.16 -11.33 2.83
N ILE A 544 -6.00 -10.42 1.87
CA ILE A 544 -6.40 -10.64 0.46
C ILE A 544 -5.82 -11.96 -0.07
N GLY A 545 -4.52 -12.22 0.18
CA GLY A 545 -3.87 -13.49 -0.17
C GLY A 545 -4.40 -14.68 0.63
N LYS A 546 -4.59 -14.53 1.95
CA LYS A 546 -5.17 -15.56 2.83
C LYS A 546 -6.57 -15.97 2.39
N ASN A 547 -7.43 -15.00 2.08
CA ASN A 547 -8.81 -15.20 1.70
C ASN A 547 -8.92 -15.75 0.27
N LEU A 548 -7.95 -15.45 -0.61
CA LEU A 548 -7.83 -16.12 -1.91
C LEU A 548 -7.42 -17.60 -1.74
N VAL A 549 -6.52 -17.91 -0.79
CA VAL A 549 -6.17 -19.30 -0.43
C VAL A 549 -7.37 -20.03 0.18
N ASP A 550 -8.11 -19.37 1.08
CA ASP A 550 -9.37 -19.87 1.67
C ASP A 550 -10.39 -20.21 0.57
N ILE A 551 -10.77 -19.23 -0.26
CA ILE A 551 -11.71 -19.39 -1.37
C ILE A 551 -11.27 -20.55 -2.29
N ILE A 552 -9.98 -20.68 -2.60
CA ILE A 552 -9.49 -21.75 -3.47
C ILE A 552 -9.53 -23.12 -2.78
N LEU A 553 -9.13 -23.25 -1.51
CA LEU A 553 -9.20 -24.52 -0.78
C LEU A 553 -10.65 -24.95 -0.53
N THR A 554 -11.50 -24.03 -0.09
CA THR A 554 -12.93 -24.24 0.13
C THR A 554 -13.64 -24.64 -1.18
N ASN A 555 -13.38 -23.95 -2.30
CA ASN A 555 -13.88 -24.34 -3.64
C ASN A 555 -13.31 -25.70 -4.14
N ASN A 556 -12.30 -26.26 -3.48
CA ASN A 556 -11.73 -27.58 -3.78
C ASN A 556 -12.22 -28.69 -2.84
N GLY A 557 -13.12 -28.41 -1.89
CA GLY A 557 -13.64 -29.41 -0.93
C GLY A 557 -12.72 -29.68 0.27
N TYR A 558 -11.90 -28.69 0.65
CA TYR A 558 -11.18 -28.66 1.92
C TYR A 558 -11.95 -27.84 2.97
N THR A 559 -11.86 -28.24 4.23
CA THR A 559 -12.39 -27.44 5.35
C THR A 559 -11.34 -26.40 5.74
N VAL A 560 -11.69 -25.12 5.66
CA VAL A 560 -10.77 -24.03 6.03
C VAL A 560 -11.18 -23.42 7.37
N VAL A 561 -10.24 -23.37 8.31
CA VAL A 561 -10.41 -22.74 9.63
C VAL A 561 -9.63 -21.41 9.61
N ASN A 562 -10.25 -20.40 9.01
CA ASN A 562 -9.67 -19.06 8.84
C ASN A 562 -9.85 -18.25 10.14
N ILE A 563 -8.78 -18.13 10.93
CA ILE A 563 -8.77 -17.39 12.21
C ILE A 563 -8.39 -15.90 12.05
N GLY A 564 -8.48 -15.36 10.83
CA GLY A 564 -8.33 -13.92 10.60
C GLY A 564 -6.88 -13.41 10.63
N ILE A 565 -6.71 -12.19 11.15
CA ILE A 565 -5.49 -11.36 11.03
C ILE A 565 -4.83 -11.05 12.37
N LYS A 566 -3.61 -10.50 12.35
CA LYS A 566 -2.79 -10.16 13.54
C LYS A 566 -2.52 -11.35 14.48
N GLN A 567 -2.67 -12.60 14.04
CA GLN A 567 -2.75 -13.77 14.93
C GLN A 567 -1.41 -14.14 15.57
N THR A 568 -1.42 -14.31 16.90
CA THR A 568 -0.26 -14.77 17.68
C THR A 568 -0.05 -16.28 17.57
N ILE A 569 1.18 -16.75 17.82
CA ILE A 569 1.48 -18.17 17.80
C ILE A 569 0.68 -19.00 18.83
N ASN A 570 0.26 -18.39 19.94
CA ASN A 570 -0.62 -19.03 20.91
C ASN A 570 -2.00 -19.31 20.32
N GLN A 571 -2.65 -18.30 19.73
CA GLN A 571 -3.95 -18.42 19.07
C GLN A 571 -3.90 -19.42 17.90
N ILE A 572 -2.81 -19.41 17.12
CA ILE A 572 -2.56 -20.37 16.03
C ILE A 572 -2.50 -21.81 16.56
N ILE A 573 -1.80 -22.06 17.67
CA ILE A 573 -1.71 -23.40 18.29
C ILE A 573 -3.07 -23.82 18.87
N GLU A 574 -3.71 -22.97 19.67
CA GLU A 574 -4.99 -23.27 20.33
C GLU A 574 -6.09 -23.59 19.31
N ALA A 575 -6.23 -22.77 18.26
CA ALA A 575 -7.20 -23.02 17.20
C ALA A 575 -6.87 -24.29 16.39
N ALA A 576 -5.59 -24.63 16.22
CA ALA A 576 -5.17 -25.87 15.57
C ALA A 576 -5.50 -27.12 16.40
N GLU A 577 -5.41 -27.04 17.74
CA GLU A 577 -5.87 -28.10 18.64
C GLU A 577 -7.39 -28.23 18.65
N THR A 578 -8.11 -27.13 18.92
CA THR A 578 -9.57 -27.13 19.11
C THR A 578 -10.31 -27.60 17.85
N ASN A 579 -9.88 -27.19 16.67
CA ASN A 579 -10.51 -27.59 15.40
C ASN A 579 -9.90 -28.87 14.81
N SER A 580 -9.00 -29.55 15.53
CA SER A 580 -8.35 -30.81 15.11
C SER A 580 -7.75 -30.75 13.70
N VAL A 581 -7.06 -29.65 13.37
CA VAL A 581 -6.62 -29.35 12.00
C VAL A 581 -5.50 -30.28 11.55
N ASP A 582 -5.41 -30.53 10.24
CA ASP A 582 -4.39 -31.38 9.64
C ASP A 582 -3.12 -30.62 9.28
N VAL A 583 -3.25 -29.35 8.86
CA VAL A 583 -2.16 -28.49 8.36
C VAL A 583 -2.37 -27.04 8.86
N ILE A 584 -1.27 -26.34 9.16
CA ILE A 584 -1.28 -24.92 9.53
C ILE A 584 -0.75 -24.08 8.36
N GLY A 585 -1.56 -23.14 7.87
CA GLY A 585 -1.18 -22.15 6.85
C GLY A 585 -1.00 -20.76 7.45
N LEU A 586 0.21 -20.18 7.30
CA LEU A 586 0.49 -18.82 7.73
C LEU A 586 0.67 -17.88 6.53
N SER A 587 -0.04 -16.75 6.58
CA SER A 587 -0.05 -15.69 5.57
C SER A 587 0.67 -14.43 6.07
N GLY A 588 1.36 -13.73 5.16
CA GLY A 588 2.03 -12.47 5.45
C GLY A 588 2.37 -11.70 4.18
N LEU A 589 1.96 -10.44 4.11
CA LEU A 589 2.31 -9.51 3.03
C LEU A 589 3.55 -8.68 3.39
N LEU A 590 3.69 -8.30 4.66
CA LEU A 590 4.78 -7.42 5.12
C LEU A 590 6.10 -8.17 5.33
N VAL A 591 7.23 -7.48 5.19
CA VAL A 591 8.55 -8.05 5.48
C VAL A 591 8.68 -8.44 6.96
N LYS A 592 8.08 -7.66 7.89
CA LYS A 592 7.91 -8.03 9.31
C LYS A 592 7.36 -9.44 9.47
N SER A 593 6.38 -9.81 8.66
CA SER A 593 5.66 -11.09 8.75
C SER A 593 6.59 -12.28 8.50
N THR A 594 7.60 -12.14 7.64
CA THR A 594 8.61 -13.19 7.41
C THR A 594 9.45 -13.49 8.66
N VAL A 595 9.67 -12.47 9.49
CA VAL A 595 10.39 -12.54 10.76
C VAL A 595 9.50 -13.18 11.82
N VAL A 596 8.26 -12.73 11.92
CA VAL A 596 7.25 -13.32 12.83
C VAL A 596 6.98 -14.78 12.47
N MET A 597 6.95 -15.15 11.20
CA MET A 597 6.85 -16.55 10.75
C MET A 597 8.06 -17.39 11.18
N LYS A 598 9.27 -16.83 11.11
CA LYS A 598 10.48 -17.48 11.61
C LYS A 598 10.43 -17.70 13.11
N GLU A 599 10.00 -16.68 13.86
CA GLU A 599 9.81 -16.73 15.31
C GLU A 599 8.73 -17.75 15.70
N ASN A 600 7.61 -17.78 14.98
CA ASN A 600 6.53 -18.75 15.14
C ASN A 600 7.01 -20.20 14.96
N LEU A 601 7.88 -20.48 13.97
CA LEU A 601 8.46 -21.82 13.78
C LEU A 601 9.43 -22.20 14.91
N LEU A 602 10.29 -21.27 15.35
CA LEU A 602 11.20 -21.48 16.47
C LEU A 602 10.44 -21.72 17.79
N GLU A 603 9.27 -21.09 17.97
CA GLU A 603 8.41 -21.29 19.14
C GLU A 603 7.55 -22.56 19.06
N LEU A 604 7.24 -23.05 17.85
CA LEU A 604 6.69 -24.41 17.68
C LEU A 604 7.75 -25.48 18.01
N ASP A 605 9.03 -25.22 17.75
CA ASP A 605 10.11 -26.14 18.13
C ASP A 605 10.44 -26.07 19.64
N SER A 606 10.53 -24.88 20.22
CA SER A 606 10.77 -24.69 21.67
C SER A 606 9.74 -25.45 22.54
N ARG A 607 8.51 -25.57 22.05
CA ARG A 607 7.38 -26.28 22.67
C ARG A 607 7.27 -27.76 22.27
N ASN A 608 8.19 -28.30 21.49
CA ASN A 608 8.19 -29.68 20.96
C ASN A 608 6.96 -30.00 20.06
N LEU A 609 6.31 -28.98 19.48
CA LEU A 609 5.14 -29.12 18.61
C LEU A 609 5.51 -29.27 17.11
N ALA A 610 6.77 -29.06 16.73
CA ALA A 610 7.24 -29.02 15.35
C ALA A 610 6.81 -30.23 14.48
N GLN A 611 6.75 -31.44 15.04
CA GLN A 611 6.36 -32.64 14.29
C GLN A 611 4.85 -32.92 14.25
N ARG A 612 4.02 -32.12 14.95
CA ARG A 612 2.57 -32.39 15.11
C ARG A 612 1.74 -31.98 13.89
N TRP A 613 2.08 -30.85 13.27
CA TRP A 613 1.40 -30.32 12.10
C TRP A 613 2.43 -29.93 11.02
N PRO A 614 2.20 -30.28 9.74
CA PRO A 614 2.87 -29.61 8.64
C PRO A 614 2.50 -28.12 8.61
N VAL A 615 3.47 -27.27 8.32
CA VAL A 615 3.30 -25.82 8.18
C VAL A 615 3.51 -25.42 6.71
N ILE A 616 2.52 -24.76 6.13
CA ILE A 616 2.62 -24.10 4.82
C ILE A 616 2.76 -22.60 5.05
N LEU A 617 3.81 -22.01 4.51
CA LEU A 617 4.05 -20.56 4.57
C LEU A 617 3.84 -19.94 3.18
N GLY A 618 3.08 -18.84 3.12
CA GLY A 618 2.79 -18.12 1.87
C GLY A 618 2.47 -16.63 2.08
N GLY A 619 2.38 -15.89 0.98
CA GLY A 619 2.24 -14.43 0.98
C GLY A 619 3.49 -13.72 0.44
N ALA A 620 3.32 -12.47 -0.01
CA ALA A 620 4.22 -11.83 -0.97
C ALA A 620 5.67 -11.64 -0.48
N ALA A 621 5.88 -11.41 0.82
CA ALA A 621 7.23 -11.20 1.36
C ALA A 621 8.05 -12.50 1.50
N LEU A 622 7.43 -13.68 1.39
CA LEU A 622 8.13 -14.96 1.49
C LEU A 622 8.66 -15.43 0.13
N THR A 623 9.92 -15.88 0.12
CA THR A 623 10.50 -16.60 -1.02
C THR A 623 10.60 -18.09 -0.74
N ARG A 624 10.55 -18.92 -1.79
CA ARG A 624 10.71 -20.37 -1.64
C ARG A 624 11.99 -20.76 -0.92
N THR A 625 13.12 -20.17 -1.31
CA THR A 625 14.43 -20.51 -0.77
C THR A 625 14.52 -20.22 0.73
N PHE A 626 13.95 -19.09 1.19
CA PHE A 626 13.90 -18.77 2.61
C PHE A 626 13.12 -19.83 3.39
N VAL A 627 11.97 -20.28 2.88
CA VAL A 627 11.12 -21.28 3.56
C VAL A 627 11.67 -22.71 3.45
N GLU A 628 12.02 -23.17 2.25
CA GLU A 628 12.46 -24.55 1.98
C GLU A 628 13.93 -24.82 2.35
N GLN A 629 14.74 -23.79 2.60
CA GLN A 629 16.11 -23.94 3.10
C GLN A 629 16.31 -23.28 4.46
N ASP A 630 16.21 -21.95 4.57
CA ASP A 630 16.61 -21.26 5.81
C ASP A 630 15.70 -21.57 7.01
N LEU A 631 14.37 -21.64 6.77
CA LEU A 631 13.40 -22.05 7.79
C LEU A 631 13.36 -23.57 7.99
N ALA A 632 13.51 -24.36 6.92
CA ALA A 632 13.59 -25.82 7.00
C ALA A 632 14.84 -26.34 7.73
N MET A 633 15.95 -25.58 7.77
CA MET A 633 17.14 -25.94 8.56
C MET A 633 17.01 -25.66 10.05
N ILE A 634 16.10 -24.78 10.48
CA ILE A 634 15.91 -24.40 11.90
C ILE A 634 14.64 -25.00 12.51
N PHE A 635 13.76 -25.59 11.70
CA PHE A 635 12.51 -26.21 12.12
C PHE A 635 12.53 -27.71 11.81
N PRO A 636 12.62 -28.61 12.81
CA PRO A 636 12.71 -30.06 12.59
C PRO A 636 11.36 -30.72 12.23
N GLY A 637 10.34 -29.90 11.98
CA GLY A 637 9.04 -30.31 11.45
C GLY A 637 8.96 -30.27 9.93
N THR A 638 7.77 -30.53 9.39
CA THR A 638 7.52 -30.35 7.94
C THR A 638 7.09 -28.92 7.67
N VAL A 639 8.00 -28.08 7.18
CA VAL A 639 7.66 -26.78 6.56
C VAL A 639 7.72 -26.84 5.04
N ARG A 640 6.81 -26.15 4.35
CA ARG A 640 6.80 -25.97 2.88
C ARG A 640 6.34 -24.57 2.48
N TYR A 641 6.75 -24.15 1.29
CA TYR A 641 6.35 -22.88 0.69
C TYR A 641 5.20 -23.05 -0.30
N ALA A 642 4.17 -22.22 -0.16
CA ALA A 642 3.18 -22.00 -1.21
C ALA A 642 3.38 -20.61 -1.82
N ARG A 643 3.88 -20.57 -3.07
CA ARG A 643 4.03 -19.30 -3.82
C ARG A 643 2.68 -18.66 -4.16
N ASP A 644 1.65 -19.50 -4.30
CA ASP A 644 0.29 -19.16 -4.69
C ASP A 644 -0.68 -20.20 -4.09
N ALA A 645 -1.98 -19.91 -4.15
CA ALA A 645 -3.02 -20.78 -3.61
C ALA A 645 -3.13 -22.16 -4.30
N PHE A 646 -2.73 -22.28 -5.57
CA PHE A 646 -2.74 -23.56 -6.29
C PHE A 646 -1.56 -24.45 -5.89
N GLU A 647 -0.43 -23.87 -5.50
CA GLU A 647 0.64 -24.60 -4.83
C GLU A 647 0.25 -25.01 -3.41
N GLY A 648 -0.43 -24.13 -2.66
CA GLY A 648 -1.01 -24.47 -1.36
C GLY A 648 -1.95 -25.69 -1.45
N LEU A 649 -2.87 -25.68 -2.42
CA LEU A 649 -3.75 -26.79 -2.76
C LEU A 649 -2.97 -28.09 -3.09
N LYS A 650 -1.99 -28.03 -4.01
CA LYS A 650 -1.18 -29.21 -4.40
C LYS A 650 -0.37 -29.79 -3.23
N LEU A 651 0.13 -28.94 -2.35
CA LEU A 651 0.78 -29.36 -1.11
C LEU A 651 -0.21 -30.02 -0.15
N MET A 652 -1.40 -29.45 0.02
CA MET A 652 -2.47 -30.00 0.85
C MET A 652 -2.91 -31.39 0.35
N ASP A 653 -3.19 -31.55 -0.95
CA ASP A 653 -3.47 -32.86 -1.58
C ASP A 653 -2.37 -33.88 -1.27
N THR A 654 -1.10 -33.49 -1.45
CA THR A 654 0.04 -34.38 -1.21
C THR A 654 0.18 -34.75 0.27
N MET A 655 -0.02 -33.80 1.19
CA MET A 655 0.03 -34.05 2.64
C MET A 655 -1.11 -34.96 3.08
N MET A 656 -2.32 -34.82 2.51
CA MET A 656 -3.47 -35.66 2.88
C MET A 656 -3.33 -37.08 2.34
N LEU A 657 -2.76 -37.28 1.14
CA LEU A 657 -2.41 -38.61 0.64
C LEU A 657 -1.36 -39.31 1.53
N ILE A 658 -0.36 -38.56 2.01
CA ILE A 658 0.63 -39.09 2.99
C ILE A 658 -0.06 -39.45 4.32
N LYS A 659 -0.95 -38.59 4.85
CA LYS A 659 -1.71 -38.88 6.08
C LYS A 659 -2.65 -40.09 5.93
N ARG A 660 -3.21 -40.29 4.74
CA ARG A 660 -4.06 -41.45 4.37
C ARG A 660 -3.24 -42.72 4.07
N GLY A 661 -1.91 -42.63 4.01
CA GLY A 661 -1.00 -43.78 3.91
C GLY A 661 -0.68 -44.26 2.49
N ASP A 662 -0.82 -43.42 1.47
CA ASP A 662 -0.45 -43.79 0.09
C ASP A 662 1.09 -43.95 -0.05
N PRO A 663 1.59 -45.13 -0.44
CA PRO A 663 3.03 -45.38 -0.56
C PRO A 663 3.72 -44.65 -1.74
N ASN A 664 2.95 -44.09 -2.68
CA ASN A 664 3.47 -43.30 -3.79
C ASN A 664 3.53 -41.80 -3.49
N ALA A 665 2.76 -41.33 -2.49
CA ALA A 665 2.69 -39.92 -2.14
C ALA A 665 3.99 -39.46 -1.46
N LYS A 666 4.68 -38.51 -2.08
CA LYS A 666 5.88 -37.86 -1.53
C LYS A 666 5.78 -36.35 -1.73
N LEU A 667 6.08 -35.60 -0.67
CA LEU A 667 6.31 -34.17 -0.79
C LEU A 667 7.49 -33.90 -1.74
N PRO A 668 7.47 -32.78 -2.50
CA PRO A 668 8.62 -32.34 -3.26
C PRO A 668 9.89 -32.26 -2.39
N GLU A 669 11.03 -32.59 -3.01
CA GLU A 669 12.35 -32.34 -2.46
C GLU A 669 12.56 -30.82 -2.28
N LEU A 670 13.18 -30.44 -1.18
CA LEU A 670 13.44 -29.04 -0.83
C LEU A 670 14.46 -28.42 -1.80
N LYS A 671 14.17 -27.23 -2.33
CA LYS A 671 15.06 -26.57 -3.29
C LYS A 671 16.19 -25.79 -2.60
N GLU A 672 17.36 -26.41 -2.50
CA GLU A 672 18.59 -25.75 -2.05
C GLU A 672 19.04 -24.61 -2.99
N ARG A 673 19.51 -23.51 -2.40
CA ARG A 673 20.16 -22.38 -3.08
C ARG A 673 21.46 -22.83 -3.74
N ARG A 674 21.52 -22.72 -5.08
CA ARG A 674 22.68 -23.12 -5.90
C ARG A 674 23.95 -22.25 -5.72
N THR A 675 23.97 -21.32 -4.78
CA THR A 675 25.04 -20.32 -4.56
C THR A 675 25.33 -20.12 -3.08
N ARG A 676 26.62 -20.03 -2.70
CA ARG A 676 27.07 -19.87 -1.31
C ARG A 676 26.78 -18.46 -0.75
N PRO A 677 26.41 -18.31 0.54
CA PRO A 677 26.16 -17.00 1.17
C PRO A 677 27.44 -16.32 1.68
N ALA A 678 27.41 -15.00 1.80
CA ALA A 678 28.40 -14.15 2.47
C ALA A 678 27.90 -13.66 3.86
N LYS A 679 28.78 -13.07 4.69
CA LYS A 679 28.49 -12.61 6.07
C LYS A 679 28.52 -11.07 6.21
N ILE A 680 27.75 -10.51 7.15
CA ILE A 680 27.75 -9.09 7.57
C ILE A 680 27.70 -8.99 9.14
N GLN A 681 28.18 -7.88 9.72
CA GLN A 681 28.25 -7.47 11.16
C GLN A 681 28.04 -5.93 11.33
N GLN A 682 27.87 -5.33 12.55
CA GLN A 682 27.02 -4.09 12.70
C GLN A 682 27.28 -2.95 13.83
N GLY A 683 26.30 -2.12 14.35
CA GLY A 683 26.38 -0.76 15.09
C GLY A 683 25.09 -0.18 15.84
N ASP A 684 25.11 0.75 16.88
CA ASP A 684 23.99 1.09 17.88
C ASP A 684 23.80 2.50 18.67
N PHE A 685 22.71 2.86 19.46
CA PHE A 685 22.11 4.28 19.69
C PHE A 685 21.27 4.81 20.97
N GLU A 686 21.49 6.03 21.58
CA GLU A 686 20.93 6.59 22.90
C GLU A 686 20.22 8.01 23.12
N ILE A 687 19.34 8.20 24.13
CA ILE A 687 18.01 8.88 24.05
C ILE A 687 17.77 10.35 24.69
N ASP A 688 17.68 11.47 23.91
CA ASP A 688 17.35 12.92 24.27
C ASP A 688 16.07 13.36 25.09
N ARG A 689 16.26 14.23 26.10
CA ARG A 689 15.18 14.83 26.95
C ARG A 689 15.01 16.37 26.92
N GLU A 690 15.69 17.11 26.04
CA GLU A 690 15.62 18.59 26.06
C GLU A 690 14.37 19.16 25.37
N ARG A 691 13.76 20.19 25.98
CA ARG A 691 12.47 20.78 25.60
C ARG A 691 12.52 21.55 24.27
N SER A 692 11.43 21.54 23.52
CA SER A 692 11.22 22.40 22.35
C SER A 692 11.15 23.90 22.67
N ASP A 693 11.13 24.71 21.62
CA ASP A 693 10.95 26.17 21.62
C ASP A 693 9.49 26.64 21.81
N VAL A 694 8.57 25.73 22.17
CA VAL A 694 7.14 26.03 22.42
C VAL A 694 6.98 27.12 23.49
N ALA A 695 6.14 28.13 23.21
CA ALA A 695 6.10 29.37 23.96
C ALA A 695 5.45 29.23 25.34
N ALA A 696 6.28 29.08 26.38
CA ALA A 696 5.88 29.00 27.79
C ALA A 696 5.24 30.28 28.39
N ASN A 697 4.68 31.18 27.55
CA ASN A 697 3.97 32.40 27.96
C ASN A 697 2.45 32.36 27.68
N ASN A 698 1.92 31.24 27.17
CA ASN A 698 0.48 31.06 26.95
C ASN A 698 -0.33 31.22 28.27
N LYS A 699 -1.56 31.72 28.17
CA LYS A 699 -2.49 31.71 29.31
C LYS A 699 -3.10 30.31 29.47
N VAL A 700 -2.87 29.70 30.63
CA VAL A 700 -3.52 28.47 31.11
C VAL A 700 -5.02 28.73 31.38
N PRO A 701 -5.94 27.87 30.92
CA PRO A 701 -7.38 27.98 31.20
C PRO A 701 -7.72 27.56 32.64
N VAL A 702 -8.98 27.76 33.04
CA VAL A 702 -9.53 27.19 34.28
C VAL A 702 -10.65 26.23 33.88
N PRO A 703 -10.59 24.93 34.22
CA PRO A 703 -11.60 23.97 33.81
C PRO A 703 -12.86 24.10 34.68
N PRO A 704 -14.04 23.72 34.16
CA PRO A 704 -15.31 23.83 34.90
C PRO A 704 -15.45 22.83 36.06
N PHE A 705 -14.59 21.82 36.13
CA PHE A 705 -14.48 20.85 37.21
C PHE A 705 -13.12 20.13 37.12
N TRP A 706 -12.78 19.35 38.15
CA TRP A 706 -11.68 18.38 38.11
C TRP A 706 -12.21 16.94 38.17
N GLY A 707 -11.44 15.98 37.67
CA GLY A 707 -11.85 14.57 37.60
C GLY A 707 -12.64 14.25 36.33
N SER A 708 -13.24 13.05 36.27
CA SER A 708 -13.94 12.53 35.09
C SER A 708 -15.46 12.39 35.27
N LYS A 709 -16.20 12.82 34.25
CA LYS A 709 -17.67 12.73 34.13
C LYS A 709 -18.07 11.86 32.95
N VAL A 710 -19.22 11.21 33.10
CA VAL A 710 -19.86 10.35 32.08
C VAL A 710 -21.11 11.04 31.54
N VAL A 711 -21.31 10.99 30.23
CA VAL A 711 -22.57 11.34 29.55
C VAL A 711 -22.96 10.18 28.62
N LYS A 712 -24.24 9.79 28.64
CA LYS A 712 -24.80 8.69 27.84
C LYS A 712 -26.10 9.12 27.17
N GLY A 713 -26.46 8.45 26.08
CA GLY A 713 -27.70 8.75 25.35
C GLY A 713 -27.63 10.10 24.64
N ILE A 714 -26.45 10.43 24.12
CA ILE A 714 -26.19 11.65 23.35
C ILE A 714 -26.96 11.51 22.03
N SER A 715 -27.71 12.54 21.62
CA SER A 715 -28.59 12.42 20.46
C SER A 715 -27.75 12.33 19.19
N LEU A 716 -28.14 11.46 18.26
CA LEU A 716 -27.55 11.41 16.92
C LEU A 716 -27.58 12.79 16.24
N ALA A 717 -28.62 13.59 16.51
CA ALA A 717 -28.74 14.94 15.99
C ALA A 717 -27.65 15.92 16.51
N ASP A 718 -27.05 15.65 17.67
CA ASP A 718 -26.04 16.53 18.28
C ASP A 718 -24.69 16.43 17.54
N TYR A 719 -24.28 15.22 17.16
CA TYR A 719 -22.97 14.94 16.55
C TYR A 719 -23.02 14.52 15.07
N ALA A 720 -24.17 14.17 14.49
CA ALA A 720 -24.27 13.92 13.04
C ALA A 720 -23.94 15.16 12.19
N GLY A 721 -24.12 16.37 12.74
CA GLY A 721 -23.65 17.62 12.14
C GLY A 721 -22.13 17.80 12.15
N SER A 722 -21.37 16.85 12.72
CA SER A 722 -19.91 16.78 12.74
C SER A 722 -19.36 15.59 11.93
N LEU A 723 -20.22 14.90 11.18
CA LEU A 723 -19.84 13.78 10.32
C LEU A 723 -19.05 14.26 9.10
N ASP A 724 -17.84 13.74 8.91
CA ASP A 724 -17.13 13.90 7.64
C ASP A 724 -17.74 12.96 6.58
N GLU A 725 -18.73 13.49 5.87
CA GLU A 725 -19.36 12.81 4.72
C GLU A 725 -18.35 12.45 3.62
N ARG A 726 -17.23 13.18 3.49
CA ARG A 726 -16.20 12.88 2.49
C ARG A 726 -15.38 11.68 2.91
N ALA A 727 -14.95 11.61 4.17
CA ALA A 727 -14.27 10.43 4.72
C ALA A 727 -15.18 9.19 4.69
N LEU A 728 -16.47 9.34 4.97
CA LEU A 728 -17.47 8.27 4.83
C LEU A 728 -17.58 7.80 3.37
N PHE A 729 -17.95 8.68 2.44
CA PHE A 729 -18.25 8.28 1.07
C PHE A 729 -16.99 7.81 0.31
N VAL A 730 -15.88 8.56 0.40
CA VAL A 730 -14.63 8.25 -0.33
C VAL A 730 -13.80 7.16 0.36
N GLY A 731 -13.72 7.20 1.69
CA GLY A 731 -12.85 6.32 2.48
C GLY A 731 -13.50 4.97 2.76
N GLN A 732 -14.71 4.97 3.32
CA GLN A 732 -15.39 3.76 3.80
C GLN A 732 -16.27 3.10 2.74
N TRP A 733 -17.07 3.89 2.01
CA TRP A 733 -18.06 3.36 1.05
C TRP A 733 -17.55 3.27 -0.39
N GLY A 734 -16.32 3.71 -0.66
CA GLY A 734 -15.68 3.60 -1.98
C GLY A 734 -16.30 4.46 -3.10
N LEU A 735 -17.23 5.37 -2.77
CA LEU A 735 -17.85 6.30 -3.70
C LEU A 735 -16.82 7.37 -4.12
N LYS A 736 -16.24 7.15 -5.29
CA LYS A 736 -15.22 8.01 -5.92
C LYS A 736 -15.70 8.33 -7.33
N GLY A 737 -15.81 9.63 -7.62
CA GLY A 737 -16.25 10.18 -8.89
C GLY A 737 -15.61 11.55 -9.10
N ALA A 738 -15.65 12.03 -10.35
CA ALA A 738 -15.08 13.28 -10.88
C ALA A 738 -15.53 14.55 -10.11
N ARG A 739 -15.15 15.80 -10.46
CA ARG A 739 -15.85 16.96 -9.82
C ARG A 739 -17.14 17.23 -10.57
N GLY A 740 -18.16 17.72 -9.88
CA GLY A 740 -19.52 17.66 -10.41
C GLY A 740 -20.06 16.22 -10.40
N GLU A 741 -19.34 15.21 -10.93
CA GLU A 741 -19.79 13.81 -10.84
C GLU A 741 -19.75 13.26 -9.41
N TYR A 742 -18.75 13.58 -8.59
CA TYR A 742 -18.72 13.28 -7.15
C TYR A 742 -19.88 13.94 -6.45
N ASP A 743 -20.08 15.23 -6.70
CA ASP A 743 -21.11 16.02 -6.06
C ASP A 743 -22.51 15.50 -6.48
N LEU A 744 -22.67 15.11 -7.76
CA LEU A 744 -23.86 14.43 -8.27
C LEU A 744 -24.02 13.01 -7.72
N MET A 745 -22.96 12.21 -7.55
CA MET A 745 -23.04 10.88 -6.93
C MET A 745 -23.35 10.99 -5.44
N VAL A 746 -22.83 12.00 -4.76
CA VAL A 746 -23.14 12.29 -3.35
C VAL A 746 -24.59 12.77 -3.22
N GLU A 747 -25.09 13.68 -4.06
CA GLU A 747 -26.50 14.11 -3.99
C GLU A 747 -27.49 13.02 -4.44
N ASN A 748 -27.19 12.24 -5.49
CA ASN A 748 -28.12 11.26 -6.06
C ASN A 748 -28.02 9.85 -5.44
N GLU A 749 -26.87 9.44 -4.89
CA GLU A 749 -26.66 8.11 -4.30
C GLU A 749 -26.16 8.14 -2.85
N GLY A 750 -25.14 8.95 -2.55
CA GLY A 750 -24.50 9.02 -1.23
C GLY A 750 -25.44 9.48 -0.11
N ARG A 751 -25.92 10.74 -0.18
CA ARG A 751 -26.85 11.35 0.77
C ARG A 751 -28.17 10.59 0.89
N PRO A 752 -28.80 10.05 -0.18
CA PRO A 752 -29.99 9.22 -0.05
C PRO A 752 -29.73 7.91 0.71
N ARG A 753 -28.60 7.21 0.43
CA ARG A 753 -28.21 6.00 1.18
C ARG A 753 -27.89 6.32 2.63
N LEU A 754 -27.08 7.35 2.88
CA LEU A 754 -26.77 7.84 4.24
C LEU A 754 -28.04 8.19 5.00
N ARG A 755 -28.99 8.92 4.40
CA ARG A 755 -30.26 9.26 5.06
C ARG A 755 -31.13 8.03 5.34
N SER A 756 -31.14 7.04 4.44
CA SER A 756 -31.83 5.77 4.68
C SER A 756 -31.22 5.02 5.87
N LEU A 757 -29.90 4.86 5.87
CA LEU A 757 -29.19 4.14 6.92
C LEU A 757 -29.26 4.90 8.26
N MET A 758 -29.08 6.22 8.28
CA MET A 758 -29.32 7.06 9.48
C MET A 758 -30.67 6.77 10.14
N ASN A 759 -31.74 6.71 9.34
CA ASN A 759 -33.09 6.43 9.83
C ASN A 759 -33.21 4.99 10.37
N GLU A 760 -32.63 4.01 9.69
CA GLU A 760 -32.64 2.60 10.11
C GLU A 760 -31.86 2.38 11.40
N VAL A 761 -30.64 2.88 11.49
CA VAL A 761 -29.75 2.74 12.65
C VAL A 761 -30.35 3.46 13.87
N HIS A 762 -31.04 4.59 13.67
CA HIS A 762 -31.80 5.28 14.70
C HIS A 762 -33.06 4.50 15.13
N ALA A 763 -33.86 3.99 14.18
CA ALA A 763 -35.08 3.24 14.47
C ALA A 763 -34.83 1.90 15.17
N ASN A 764 -33.72 1.23 14.83
CA ASN A 764 -33.29 -0.03 15.43
C ASN A 764 -32.48 0.15 16.73
N GLY A 765 -32.13 1.39 17.10
CA GLY A 765 -31.43 1.71 18.35
C GLY A 765 -30.00 1.18 18.44
N TRP A 766 -29.30 1.02 17.31
CA TRP A 766 -27.96 0.41 17.29
C TRP A 766 -26.83 1.35 17.78
N LEU A 767 -27.02 2.67 17.74
CA LEU A 767 -26.02 3.66 18.18
C LEU A 767 -26.31 4.10 19.63
N ASN A 768 -25.55 3.54 20.57
CA ASN A 768 -25.64 3.86 22.00
C ASN A 768 -24.53 4.84 22.40
N ALA A 769 -24.57 6.02 21.78
CA ALA A 769 -23.55 7.07 21.92
C ALA A 769 -23.31 7.48 23.40
N ALA A 770 -22.07 7.33 23.83
CA ALA A 770 -21.62 7.67 25.18
C ALA A 770 -20.20 8.23 25.18
N VAL A 771 -19.93 9.11 26.14
CA VAL A 771 -18.61 9.72 26.35
C VAL A 771 -18.27 9.71 27.83
N VAL A 772 -17.01 9.41 28.14
CA VAL A 772 -16.40 9.74 29.42
C VAL A 772 -15.24 10.72 29.16
N TYR A 773 -15.22 11.82 29.89
CA TYR A 773 -14.22 12.88 29.73
C TYR A 773 -13.88 13.53 31.07
N GLY A 774 -12.72 14.17 31.17
CA GLY A 774 -12.30 14.80 32.42
C GLY A 774 -11.15 15.79 32.26
N TYR A 775 -11.02 16.65 33.25
CA TYR A 775 -9.94 17.63 33.37
C TYR A 775 -9.08 17.30 34.59
N PHE A 776 -7.77 17.40 34.44
CA PHE A 776 -6.82 17.05 35.50
C PHE A 776 -5.66 18.05 35.56
N PRO A 777 -5.18 18.40 36.76
CA PRO A 777 -4.05 19.31 36.93
C PRO A 777 -2.78 18.60 36.48
N CYS A 778 -1.91 19.30 35.74
CA CYS A 778 -0.72 18.70 35.13
C CYS A 778 0.49 19.62 35.10
N VAL A 779 1.69 19.06 34.92
CA VAL A 779 2.93 19.78 34.64
C VAL A 779 3.80 18.96 33.67
N SER A 780 4.96 19.45 33.22
CA SER A 780 5.88 18.69 32.37
C SER A 780 7.31 18.60 32.92
N ASP A 781 7.97 17.45 32.76
CA ASP A 781 9.24 17.10 33.44
C ASP A 781 10.28 16.45 32.50
N GLY A 782 10.41 17.02 31.29
CA GLY A 782 11.13 16.41 30.16
C GLY A 782 10.18 16.14 29.00
N ASN A 783 10.06 14.87 28.60
CA ASN A 783 9.20 14.39 27.51
C ASN A 783 7.85 13.88 28.06
N ASP A 784 7.45 14.53 29.15
CA ASP A 784 6.98 13.93 30.38
C ASP A 784 5.77 14.75 30.88
N LEU A 785 4.53 14.48 30.44
CA LEU A 785 3.32 15.17 30.97
C LEU A 785 2.81 14.56 32.31
N ILE A 786 3.19 15.16 33.42
CA ILE A 786 2.71 14.81 34.77
C ILE A 786 1.22 15.10 34.91
N VAL A 787 0.40 14.16 35.37
CA VAL A 787 -0.94 14.45 35.89
C VAL A 787 -0.94 14.23 37.40
N LEU A 788 -1.51 15.20 38.12
CA LEU A 788 -1.51 15.27 39.57
C LEU A 788 -2.88 14.90 40.15
N HIS A 789 -2.90 14.45 41.41
CA HIS A 789 -4.15 14.34 42.17
C HIS A 789 -4.79 15.73 42.36
N HIS A 790 -6.05 15.88 41.94
CA HIS A 790 -6.84 17.11 42.12
C HIS A 790 -7.45 17.25 43.53
N GLU A 791 -7.54 16.16 44.30
CA GLU A 791 -8.19 16.14 45.62
C GLU A 791 -7.54 15.12 46.56
N GLY A 792 -7.96 15.13 47.83
CA GLY A 792 -7.48 14.19 48.86
C GLY A 792 -6.13 14.58 49.48
N VAL A 793 -5.60 13.67 50.30
CA VAL A 793 -4.34 13.86 51.06
C VAL A 793 -3.11 13.90 50.15
N ASP A 794 -3.26 13.38 48.94
CA ASP A 794 -2.23 13.31 47.90
C ASP A 794 -2.34 14.42 46.86
N SER A 795 -3.23 15.40 47.07
CA SER A 795 -3.41 16.54 46.15
C SER A 795 -2.09 17.25 45.83
N GLY A 796 -1.82 17.45 44.54
CA GLY A 796 -0.56 17.98 44.03
C GLY A 796 0.59 16.97 43.91
N LYS A 797 0.37 15.67 44.18
CA LYS A 797 1.32 14.57 43.89
C LYS A 797 1.02 13.86 42.57
N GLU A 798 2.05 13.19 42.08
CA GLU A 798 2.08 12.14 41.06
C GLU A 798 0.82 11.24 41.05
N ARG A 799 0.00 11.26 39.98
CA ARG A 799 -1.16 10.36 39.77
C ARG A 799 -1.03 9.48 38.52
N VAL A 800 -0.94 10.04 37.32
CA VAL A 800 -0.65 9.30 36.08
C VAL A 800 0.34 10.09 35.19
N ARG A 801 1.34 9.39 34.64
CA ARG A 801 2.46 9.92 33.82
C ARG A 801 1.80 10.13 32.44
N PHE A 802 2.30 10.96 31.55
CA PHE A 802 2.00 10.88 30.13
C PHE A 802 3.32 11.01 29.34
N SER A 803 3.97 9.86 29.08
CA SER A 803 5.15 9.70 28.21
C SER A 803 4.86 9.99 26.74
N PHE A 804 5.59 10.93 26.15
CA PHE A 804 5.39 11.24 24.74
C PHE A 804 6.69 11.31 23.95
N PRO A 805 6.68 10.78 22.72
CA PRO A 805 7.80 11.00 21.83
C PRO A 805 7.97 12.48 21.45
N ARG A 806 9.24 12.82 21.21
CA ARG A 806 9.81 14.10 20.80
C ARG A 806 10.33 13.93 19.38
N GLN A 807 10.23 14.93 18.53
CA GLN A 807 10.92 14.88 17.23
C GLN A 807 12.44 15.04 17.45
N SER A 808 13.33 14.26 16.80
CA SER A 808 14.78 14.60 16.82
C SER A 808 15.15 15.69 15.81
N ARG A 809 14.26 15.93 14.85
CA ARG A 809 14.36 16.96 13.81
C ARG A 809 13.29 18.03 14.08
N ASP A 810 13.24 19.05 13.22
CA ASP A 810 12.32 20.20 13.34
C ASP A 810 12.41 20.92 14.69
N ARG A 811 11.28 21.41 15.22
CA ARG A 811 11.16 22.13 16.49
C ARG A 811 11.37 21.24 17.73
N ARG A 812 11.66 19.95 17.54
CA ARG A 812 11.73 18.94 18.61
C ARG A 812 10.47 18.86 19.46
N LEU A 813 9.28 18.95 18.84
CA LEU A 813 8.02 18.95 19.57
C LEU A 813 7.80 17.63 20.32
N CYS A 814 7.35 17.73 21.57
CA CYS A 814 6.84 16.63 22.37
C CYS A 814 5.48 17.07 22.95
N LEU A 815 4.50 16.15 23.07
CA LEU A 815 3.15 16.51 23.57
C LEU A 815 3.17 17.10 25.00
N SER A 816 4.20 16.79 25.79
CA SER A 816 4.41 17.38 27.12
C SER A 816 4.83 18.86 27.11
N ASP A 817 5.45 19.36 26.03
CA ASP A 817 5.99 20.73 25.96
C ASP A 817 4.89 21.79 25.92
N PHE A 818 3.68 21.39 25.50
CA PHE A 818 2.49 22.23 25.46
C PHE A 818 1.90 22.54 26.85
N PHE A 819 2.46 21.96 27.93
CA PHE A 819 2.01 22.11 29.31
C PHE A 819 3.12 22.69 30.21
N ARG A 820 2.77 23.52 31.21
CA ARG A 820 3.70 24.16 32.18
C ARG A 820 4.80 23.23 32.68
N ALA A 821 6.06 23.64 32.61
CA ALA A 821 7.17 22.85 33.15
C ALA A 821 7.16 22.84 34.68
N LYS A 822 7.38 21.67 35.29
CA LYS A 822 7.54 21.45 36.73
C LYS A 822 8.59 22.38 37.36
N SER A 823 9.58 22.81 36.57
CA SER A 823 10.64 23.75 36.94
C SER A 823 10.21 25.22 37.02
N THR A 824 9.06 25.64 36.47
CA THR A 824 8.52 27.00 36.70
C THR A 824 7.73 27.08 38.00
N GLY A 825 7.24 25.95 38.51
CA GLY A 825 6.36 25.88 39.68
C GLY A 825 4.88 26.17 39.38
N ASP A 826 4.53 26.45 38.12
CA ASP A 826 3.14 26.59 37.68
C ASP A 826 2.49 25.21 37.47
N VAL A 827 1.16 25.15 37.58
CA VAL A 827 0.35 23.96 37.22
C VAL A 827 -0.55 24.31 36.04
N ASP A 828 -0.63 23.39 35.08
CA ASP A 828 -1.43 23.45 33.85
C ASP A 828 -2.67 22.53 33.92
N VAL A 829 -3.44 22.47 32.84
CA VAL A 829 -4.68 21.69 32.70
C VAL A 829 -4.57 20.77 31.49
N VAL A 830 -4.76 19.47 31.67
CA VAL A 830 -4.98 18.52 30.58
C VAL A 830 -6.43 18.04 30.59
N ALA A 831 -7.00 17.87 29.41
CA ALA A 831 -8.29 17.22 29.22
C ALA A 831 -8.10 15.87 28.53
N PHE A 832 -8.93 14.90 28.87
CA PHE A 832 -8.96 13.57 28.25
C PHE A 832 -10.40 13.15 27.95
N HIS A 833 -10.60 12.33 26.93
CA HIS A 833 -11.87 11.65 26.69
C HIS A 833 -11.71 10.27 26.03
N ILE A 834 -12.73 9.43 26.23
CA ILE A 834 -13.01 8.22 25.47
C ILE A 834 -14.48 8.32 25.04
N VAL A 835 -14.75 8.09 23.75
CA VAL A 835 -16.11 8.08 23.18
C VAL A 835 -16.40 6.72 22.56
N THR A 836 -17.68 6.34 22.48
CA THR A 836 -18.10 5.09 21.86
C THR A 836 -19.49 5.20 21.21
N MET A 837 -19.73 4.38 20.19
CA MET A 837 -21.07 4.07 19.67
C MET A 837 -21.74 2.89 20.41
N GLY A 838 -21.01 2.16 21.25
CA GLY A 838 -21.51 1.05 22.06
C GLY A 838 -21.69 -0.27 21.29
N GLN A 839 -21.73 -1.39 22.04
CA GLN A 839 -21.65 -2.76 21.49
C GLN A 839 -22.73 -3.11 20.45
N SER A 840 -23.90 -2.46 20.51
CA SER A 840 -25.06 -2.83 19.70
C SER A 840 -24.86 -2.66 18.19
N VAL A 841 -23.96 -1.76 17.76
CA VAL A 841 -23.61 -1.63 16.33
C VAL A 841 -22.59 -2.71 15.89
N SER A 842 -21.71 -3.14 16.79
CA SER A 842 -20.80 -4.28 16.59
C SER A 842 -21.59 -5.60 16.50
N GLU A 843 -22.64 -5.75 17.32
CA GLU A 843 -23.59 -6.86 17.18
C GLU A 843 -24.40 -6.82 15.88
N ALA A 844 -24.85 -5.64 15.44
CA ALA A 844 -25.62 -5.49 14.21
C ALA A 844 -24.76 -5.81 12.97
N THR A 845 -23.54 -5.29 12.91
CA THR A 845 -22.56 -5.62 11.87
C THR A 845 -22.18 -7.10 11.89
N GLY A 846 -21.95 -7.70 13.06
CA GLY A 846 -21.72 -9.14 13.19
C GLY A 846 -22.88 -10.01 12.68
N LYS A 847 -24.15 -9.58 12.88
CA LYS A 847 -25.34 -10.25 12.32
C LYS A 847 -25.39 -10.11 10.80
N LEU A 848 -25.17 -8.91 10.24
CA LEU A 848 -25.11 -8.69 8.80
C LEU A 848 -24.01 -9.51 8.11
N PHE A 849 -22.86 -9.68 8.77
CA PHE A 849 -21.78 -10.55 8.28
C PHE A 849 -22.19 -12.03 8.28
N ALA A 850 -22.83 -12.50 9.37
CA ALA A 850 -23.34 -13.87 9.48
C ALA A 850 -24.56 -14.17 8.58
N GLU A 851 -25.21 -13.14 8.04
CA GLU A 851 -26.30 -13.21 7.05
C GLU A 851 -25.81 -13.09 5.60
N ASP A 852 -24.49 -13.14 5.33
CA ASP A 852 -23.85 -12.91 4.02
C ASP A 852 -24.16 -11.53 3.39
N ARG A 853 -24.64 -10.55 4.18
CA ARG A 853 -25.03 -9.20 3.73
C ARG A 853 -23.83 -8.25 3.70
N TYR A 854 -22.72 -8.70 3.08
CA TYR A 854 -21.40 -8.05 3.11
C TYR A 854 -21.41 -6.56 2.75
N ARG A 855 -22.22 -6.13 1.78
CA ARG A 855 -22.32 -4.71 1.42
C ARG A 855 -22.95 -3.87 2.53
N GLU A 856 -24.03 -4.36 3.14
CA GLU A 856 -24.74 -3.67 4.22
C GLU A 856 -23.91 -3.66 5.51
N TYR A 857 -23.17 -4.76 5.76
CA TYR A 857 -22.13 -4.85 6.79
C TYR A 857 -21.06 -3.75 6.60
N LEU A 858 -20.48 -3.61 5.40
CA LEU A 858 -19.48 -2.58 5.10
C LEU A 858 -20.05 -1.16 5.19
N GLU A 859 -21.27 -0.93 4.68
CA GLU A 859 -21.93 0.38 4.77
C GLU A 859 -22.21 0.78 6.23
N LEU A 860 -22.67 -0.16 7.08
CA LEU A 860 -22.93 0.07 8.51
C LEU A 860 -21.66 0.19 9.37
N HIS A 861 -20.65 -0.66 9.14
CA HIS A 861 -19.36 -0.57 9.84
C HIS A 861 -18.63 0.73 9.48
N GLY A 862 -18.59 1.07 8.18
CA GLY A 862 -18.02 2.33 7.70
C GLY A 862 -18.73 3.56 8.30
N LEU A 863 -20.06 3.53 8.39
CA LEU A 863 -20.84 4.59 9.03
C LEU A 863 -20.54 4.70 10.53
N SER A 864 -20.50 3.58 11.25
CA SER A 864 -20.33 3.59 12.70
C SER A 864 -18.94 4.09 13.13
N VAL A 865 -17.89 3.75 12.39
CA VAL A 865 -16.54 4.33 12.57
C VAL A 865 -16.53 5.84 12.38
N GLN A 866 -17.17 6.36 11.32
CA GLN A 866 -17.20 7.80 11.07
C GLN A 866 -18.07 8.58 12.07
N LEU A 867 -19.13 7.96 12.60
CA LEU A 867 -19.92 8.51 13.70
C LEU A 867 -19.14 8.52 15.03
N THR A 868 -18.25 7.56 15.27
CA THR A 868 -17.35 7.55 16.43
C THR A 868 -16.44 8.78 16.42
N GLU A 869 -15.81 9.11 15.29
CA GLU A 869 -14.98 10.32 15.18
C GLU A 869 -15.80 11.63 15.15
N ALA A 870 -17.00 11.61 14.57
CA ALA A 870 -17.94 12.75 14.64
C ALA A 870 -18.34 13.09 16.08
N LEU A 871 -18.64 12.07 16.90
CA LEU A 871 -18.87 12.22 18.34
C LEU A 871 -17.61 12.72 19.07
N ALA A 872 -16.43 12.24 18.67
CA ALA A 872 -15.17 12.65 19.27
C ALA A 872 -14.89 14.15 19.05
N GLU A 873 -15.06 14.65 17.82
CA GLU A 873 -14.82 16.07 17.53
C GLU A 873 -15.95 16.97 18.06
N HIS A 874 -17.21 16.52 18.06
CA HIS A 874 -18.29 17.21 18.78
C HIS A 874 -17.93 17.40 20.27
N TRP A 875 -17.42 16.36 20.93
CA TRP A 875 -17.01 16.46 22.33
C TRP A 875 -15.74 17.28 22.55
N HIS A 876 -14.84 17.30 21.56
CA HIS A 876 -13.66 18.17 21.57
C HIS A 876 -14.05 19.66 21.47
N GLY A 877 -14.99 20.01 20.59
CA GLY A 877 -15.57 21.35 20.52
C GLY A 877 -16.23 21.78 21.84
N ARG A 878 -16.95 20.86 22.51
CA ARG A 878 -17.47 21.08 23.86
C ARG A 878 -16.36 21.36 24.88
N VAL A 879 -15.24 20.64 24.82
CA VAL A 879 -14.08 20.89 25.70
C VAL A 879 -13.44 22.26 25.41
N ARG A 880 -13.39 22.71 24.15
CA ARG A 880 -12.93 24.07 23.79
C ARG A 880 -13.89 25.16 24.29
N GLU A 881 -15.21 24.93 24.25
CA GLU A 881 -16.21 25.80 24.89
C GLU A 881 -16.02 25.88 26.41
N GLU A 882 -15.92 24.73 27.07
CA GLU A 882 -15.77 24.62 28.53
C GLU A 882 -14.44 25.22 29.05
N LEU A 883 -13.39 25.28 28.23
CA LEU A 883 -12.12 25.97 28.54
C LEU A 883 -12.12 27.46 28.10
N GLY A 884 -13.17 27.94 27.44
CA GLY A 884 -13.36 29.34 27.05
C GLY A 884 -12.70 29.76 25.73
N TYR A 885 -12.41 28.81 24.83
CA TYR A 885 -11.71 29.05 23.56
C TYR A 885 -12.58 28.90 22.29
N GLN A 886 -13.87 28.54 22.41
CA GLN A 886 -14.80 28.43 21.26
C GLN A 886 -14.91 29.71 20.39
N THR A 887 -14.52 30.89 20.89
CA THR A 887 -14.43 32.10 20.05
C THR A 887 -13.23 32.12 19.10
N GLU A 888 -12.29 31.19 19.26
CA GLU A 888 -11.13 30.93 18.39
C GLU A 888 -11.40 29.77 17.40
N ASP A 889 -12.58 29.13 17.45
CA ASP A 889 -13.02 28.08 16.52
C ASP A 889 -13.54 28.67 15.19
N ASP A 890 -13.25 27.99 14.07
CA ASP A 890 -13.82 28.31 12.77
C ASP A 890 -15.34 28.04 12.73
N LYS A 891 -16.05 28.80 11.87
CA LYS A 891 -17.51 28.78 11.76
C LYS A 891 -18.03 27.69 10.82
N THR A 892 -17.15 26.88 10.25
CA THR A 892 -17.46 25.84 9.26
C THR A 892 -16.89 24.49 9.70
N LEU A 893 -17.63 23.40 9.45
CA LEU A 893 -17.15 22.05 9.75
C LEU A 893 -15.83 21.74 9.02
N ALA A 894 -15.65 22.25 7.79
CA ALA A 894 -14.40 22.10 7.05
C ALA A 894 -13.20 22.74 7.77
N GLY A 895 -13.37 23.95 8.32
CA GLY A 895 -12.35 24.60 9.15
C GLY A 895 -12.07 23.82 10.44
N ILE A 896 -13.10 23.30 11.12
CA ILE A 896 -12.93 22.46 12.32
C ILE A 896 -12.14 21.18 12.00
N LEU A 897 -12.44 20.50 10.88
CA LEU A 897 -11.72 19.29 10.46
C LEU A 897 -10.24 19.57 10.10
N ASP A 898 -9.93 20.77 9.61
CA ASP A 898 -8.56 21.26 9.31
C ASP A 898 -7.82 21.81 10.56
N GLN A 899 -8.29 21.47 11.76
CA GLN A 899 -7.81 22.03 13.05
C GLN A 899 -7.85 23.56 13.14
N GLY A 900 -8.81 24.20 12.47
CA GLY A 900 -9.13 25.63 12.53
C GLY A 900 -9.75 26.05 13.86
N TYR A 901 -9.09 25.71 14.96
CA TYR A 901 -9.45 26.02 16.34
C TYR A 901 -8.19 26.13 17.19
N ARG A 902 -8.32 26.62 18.42
CA ARG A 902 -7.22 26.59 19.39
C ARG A 902 -7.04 25.18 19.98
N GLY A 903 -5.79 24.72 20.05
CA GLY A 903 -5.44 23.41 20.59
C GLY A 903 -5.52 22.28 19.57
N SER A 904 -5.40 21.05 20.07
CA SER A 904 -5.45 19.82 19.28
C SER A 904 -5.79 18.59 20.14
N ARG A 905 -6.42 17.59 19.50
CA ARG A 905 -6.83 16.28 20.04
C ARG A 905 -5.88 15.23 19.46
N TYR A 906 -5.32 14.33 20.28
CA TYR A 906 -4.37 13.30 19.82
C TYR A 906 -4.76 11.92 20.34
N SER A 907 -5.07 11.01 19.41
CA SER A 907 -5.50 9.64 19.71
C SER A 907 -4.34 8.66 19.82
N PHE A 908 -4.50 7.63 20.64
CA PHE A 908 -3.44 6.71 21.00
C PHE A 908 -3.17 5.77 19.82
N GLY A 909 -1.90 5.41 19.59
CA GLY A 909 -1.48 4.74 18.35
C GLY A 909 -1.17 5.68 17.18
N TYR A 910 -1.53 6.97 17.26
CA TYR A 910 -1.11 7.97 16.26
C TYR A 910 0.30 8.50 16.56
N PRO A 911 1.05 9.03 15.57
CA PRO A 911 2.50 9.25 15.66
C PRO A 911 3.01 10.24 16.71
N ALA A 912 2.14 11.04 17.34
CA ALA A 912 2.46 11.91 18.48
C ALA A 912 2.35 11.17 19.83
N CYS A 913 1.58 10.09 19.90
CA CYS A 913 1.40 9.20 21.05
C CYS A 913 1.17 7.75 20.57
N PRO A 914 2.19 7.12 19.94
CA PRO A 914 2.01 5.92 19.12
C PRO A 914 2.04 4.61 19.90
N ASP A 915 2.47 4.62 21.16
CA ASP A 915 2.31 3.45 22.00
C ASP A 915 0.87 3.37 22.57
N LEU A 916 0.33 2.15 22.51
CA LEU A 916 -1.02 1.77 22.91
C LEU A 916 -1.08 1.22 24.34
N ASP A 917 0.00 0.62 24.87
CA ASP A 917 0.09 0.11 26.26
C ASP A 917 -0.38 1.15 27.27
N GLN A 918 -0.13 2.40 26.91
CA GLN A 918 -0.44 3.56 27.67
C GLN A 918 -1.93 3.95 27.77
N GLN A 919 -2.82 3.28 27.05
CA GLN A 919 -4.25 3.43 27.28
C GLN A 919 -4.66 2.94 28.68
N LEU A 920 -3.86 2.10 29.34
CA LEU A 920 -4.08 1.65 30.72
C LEU A 920 -4.36 2.82 31.68
N GLN A 921 -3.61 3.91 31.59
CA GLN A 921 -3.68 5.02 32.55
C GLN A 921 -4.67 6.11 32.14
N LEU A 922 -4.98 6.21 30.84
CA LEU A 922 -6.20 6.87 30.37
C LEU A 922 -7.43 6.20 30.98
N CYS A 923 -7.47 4.86 30.98
CA CYS A 923 -8.52 4.08 31.62
C CYS A 923 -8.54 4.27 33.16
N GLU A 924 -7.40 4.45 33.82
CA GLU A 924 -7.34 4.76 35.26
C GLU A 924 -7.91 6.16 35.61
N LEU A 925 -7.72 7.17 34.75
CA LEU A 925 -8.33 8.50 34.94
C LEU A 925 -9.82 8.52 34.65
N LEU A 926 -10.21 7.87 33.54
CA LEU A 926 -11.53 8.02 32.97
C LEU A 926 -12.50 6.93 33.38
N ASP A 927 -12.06 5.76 33.84
CA ASP A 927 -12.93 4.62 34.16
C ASP A 927 -14.00 4.37 33.07
N PRO A 928 -13.57 3.94 31.86
CA PRO A 928 -14.42 3.79 30.68
C PRO A 928 -15.36 2.58 30.76
N ALA A 929 -15.15 1.66 31.70
CA ALA A 929 -16.13 0.63 32.02
C ALA A 929 -17.50 1.26 32.39
N ARG A 930 -17.51 2.48 32.96
CA ARG A 930 -18.74 3.25 33.20
C ARG A 930 -19.54 3.57 31.93
N ILE A 931 -18.93 3.62 30.74
CA ILE A 931 -19.63 3.75 29.45
C ILE A 931 -19.77 2.42 28.69
N GLY A 932 -19.25 1.32 29.22
CA GLY A 932 -19.25 0.02 28.53
C GLY A 932 -18.13 -0.13 27.51
N VAL A 933 -17.01 0.57 27.72
CA VAL A 933 -15.77 0.39 26.95
C VAL A 933 -14.72 -0.27 27.83
N GLU A 934 -14.15 -1.35 27.33
CA GLU A 934 -13.09 -2.14 27.97
C GLU A 934 -11.78 -2.01 27.15
N LEU A 935 -10.66 -2.48 27.71
CA LEU A 935 -9.34 -2.42 27.09
C LEU A 935 -8.80 -3.84 26.93
N SER A 936 -8.36 -4.23 25.73
CA SER A 936 -7.82 -5.57 25.45
C SER A 936 -6.39 -5.77 26.00
N GLU A 937 -5.89 -7.01 25.97
CA GLU A 937 -4.51 -7.33 26.37
C GLU A 937 -3.46 -6.71 25.42
N GLU A 938 -3.85 -6.37 24.19
CA GLU A 938 -3.08 -5.58 23.21
C GLU A 938 -3.52 -4.11 23.17
N PHE A 939 -4.16 -3.65 24.24
CA PHE A 939 -4.50 -2.26 24.53
C PHE A 939 -5.34 -1.56 23.46
N GLN A 940 -6.22 -2.31 22.79
CA GLN A 940 -7.25 -1.77 21.91
C GLN A 940 -8.56 -1.57 22.70
N LEU A 941 -9.34 -0.53 22.35
CA LEU A 941 -10.64 -0.29 22.96
C LEU A 941 -11.68 -1.26 22.39
N HIS A 942 -12.49 -1.86 23.26
CA HIS A 942 -13.62 -2.71 22.88
C HIS A 942 -14.93 -2.14 23.43
N PRO A 943 -16.00 -1.96 22.63
CA PRO A 943 -16.12 -2.26 21.19
C PRO A 943 -15.21 -1.40 20.31
N GLU A 944 -14.86 -1.92 19.13
CA GLU A 944 -13.98 -1.27 18.13
C GLU A 944 -14.48 0.11 17.67
N GLN A 945 -15.80 0.37 17.72
CA GLN A 945 -16.40 1.69 17.48
C GLN A 945 -16.20 2.65 18.68
N SER A 946 -14.97 2.74 19.19
CA SER A 946 -14.56 3.61 20.29
C SER A 946 -13.23 4.29 19.98
N THR A 947 -13.09 5.56 20.33
CA THR A 947 -11.83 6.32 20.14
C THR A 947 -11.45 7.09 21.40
N SER A 948 -10.15 7.18 21.66
CA SER A 948 -9.52 7.87 22.79
C SER A 948 -8.81 9.14 22.32
N ALA A 949 -8.28 9.93 23.28
CA ALA A 949 -8.18 11.38 23.23
C ALA A 949 -7.40 11.97 24.41
N ILE A 950 -6.13 12.41 24.23
CA ILE A 950 -5.62 13.58 24.99
C ILE A 950 -6.00 14.85 24.23
N ILE A 951 -6.47 15.88 24.95
CA ILE A 951 -6.82 17.19 24.43
C ILE A 951 -5.89 18.24 25.03
N VAL A 952 -5.21 18.98 24.16
CA VAL A 952 -4.18 19.97 24.48
C VAL A 952 -4.70 21.37 24.12
N HIS A 953 -4.76 22.29 25.09
CA HIS A 953 -5.31 23.64 24.87
C HIS A 953 -4.30 24.68 24.34
N HIS A 954 -3.02 24.30 24.21
CA HIS A 954 -1.95 25.23 23.82
C HIS A 954 -2.18 25.77 22.41
N PRO A 955 -2.03 27.09 22.15
CA PRO A 955 -2.31 27.66 20.83
C PRO A 955 -1.43 27.10 19.71
N GLU A 956 -0.20 26.70 20.03
CA GLU A 956 0.72 26.04 19.08
C GLU A 956 0.50 24.52 18.92
N ALA A 957 -0.45 23.90 19.61
CA ALA A 957 -0.70 22.47 19.47
C ALA A 957 -1.42 22.17 18.15
N LYS A 958 -0.78 21.38 17.29
CA LYS A 958 -1.27 20.83 16.02
C LYS A 958 -0.65 19.45 15.80
N TYR A 959 -1.24 18.62 14.92
CA TYR A 959 -0.67 17.30 14.62
C TYR A 959 0.79 17.38 14.14
N PHE A 960 1.64 16.49 14.67
CA PHE A 960 3.06 16.38 14.31
C PHE A 960 3.50 14.92 14.29
N ASN A 961 4.57 14.60 13.54
CA ASN A 961 5.17 13.27 13.50
C ASN A 961 6.32 13.16 14.48
N ALA A 962 6.31 12.14 15.35
CA ALA A 962 7.47 11.78 16.16
C ALA A 962 8.02 10.37 15.88
N THR A 963 7.64 9.72 14.75
CA THR A 963 8.10 8.39 14.29
C THR A 963 8.75 8.41 12.91
#